data_AF-A0A257R6E7-F1
#
_entry.id   AF-A0A257R6E7-F1
#
_cell.length_a   1.000
_cell.length_b   1.000
_cell.length_c   1.000
_cell.angle_alpha   90.00
_cell.angle_beta   90.00
_cell.angle_gamma   90.00
#
_symmetry.space_group_name_H-M   'P 1'
#
loop_
_entity.id
_entity.type
_entity.pdbx_description
1 polymer ?
#
loop_
_entity_poly.entity_id
_entity_poly.type
_entity_poly.pdbx_seq_one_letter_code
_entity_poly.pdbx_strand_id
1 'polypeptide(L)'
;VLDGTLISESNLFILLRAAPHLKVLSFLSGICNNAGNSAPQLQLQENTLSQLTAVHLSNTEMDITTLDSLCRAAPRISRVNLIHQIREPSLEENIPDSMYASEVYLDAETYDSSDEPIHVKKIFQPIGHDVILPVEQYRLAVFNQITLNPEPCSIAEAFILGHGGDLNLKPRTIPYSTDEIDALDFQDRGLLFYGSQRLYVSDDWQALASLSAEEELLRYQTMPSHHPIEIQYSDRDNLYYLKSPQKGWINIEYTLLVNRSSLRLIIENQQENSVFAAFTNTPLVLEKEMNRGQDYLIAINKQRKGSCRHRTLLCKYLADRKGKSMRIINNDCHSFVELYDNNQWKKIDLGGTPVTVIMDESNAFNELVPEKDIIASSTSLEQSSLAEAELQMTNNLFDSALHVSSRPQAQYANPSEYYAHCLNGVKKRLIECTSSTLLTGLRFALDKYAREQNIPCFYAHTPSDLTLLQLTLKNATRGQAQFESSFYPSALGEFITQNKRGVLLINYATFKASEWVRYNTLLDDLRELDKQRIPDDLIVLGLLSHQGAASLPGNDFYSRFDVVEASPVMVDEVKEAIPALPASSFPPGQEKEARVINLFNASDWENRLLGAWVLNKSGWKYQSGLLATWRKEGVVAVEIQNGLWESEDFCRFWQEVQFRKQLPNECVLTRRDGYTWEALKAYFCQQAGKPISKQKFHILNPSTLDYFFKQHQVVGLDLQFKPGLIQKAARAKTLSVYVTRALSEHDWARLLTQCQAFKVILQVYLGVSVRLPESLQDPSKSNLEREVLNFKQLTVVESTDVDTTIYALVHQKPNSVVLDVTGVDSGALFERIQGEVITEGSTKKLSFKQHQGAFHQAFQTGKTLILRGVCSESVVDSMPLHLRALESEYPNATCVIVCDNAAAFTFVT
;
A
#
# COMPACT_ATOMS: atom_id res chain seq x y z
N VAL A 1 11.51 53.48 -14.11
CA VAL A 1 11.07 52.41 -13.18
C VAL A 1 10.45 53.10 -11.98
N LEU A 2 9.24 52.73 -11.60
CA LEU A 2 8.52 53.25 -10.43
C LEU A 2 8.33 52.08 -9.45
N ASP A 3 8.88 52.20 -8.25
CA ASP A 3 8.89 51.14 -7.23
C ASP A 3 8.41 51.73 -5.90
N GLY A 4 7.40 51.09 -5.28
CA GLY A 4 6.82 51.49 -3.99
C GLY A 4 6.09 52.85 -3.96
N THR A 5 5.85 53.49 -5.11
CA THR A 5 5.25 54.84 -5.17
C THR A 5 3.78 54.81 -5.56
N LEU A 6 2.93 55.43 -4.74
CA LEU A 6 1.55 55.82 -5.11
C LEU A 6 1.62 57.01 -6.08
N ILE A 7 1.46 56.75 -7.39
CA ILE A 7 1.39 57.80 -8.41
C ILE A 7 -0.05 57.93 -8.90
N SER A 8 -0.60 59.15 -8.90
CA SER A 8 -1.92 59.40 -9.49
C SER A 8 -1.86 59.37 -11.01
N GLU A 9 -2.98 59.05 -11.68
CA GLU A 9 -3.09 59.06 -13.15
C GLU A 9 -2.65 60.40 -13.75
N SER A 10 -2.97 61.52 -13.09
CA SER A 10 -2.57 62.86 -13.53
C SER A 10 -1.04 63.06 -13.52
N ASN A 11 -0.36 62.53 -12.49
CA ASN A 11 1.09 62.62 -12.40
C ASN A 11 1.78 61.66 -13.41
N LEU A 12 1.19 60.48 -13.62
CA LEU A 12 1.65 59.56 -14.66
C LEU A 12 1.52 60.18 -16.05
N PHE A 13 0.42 60.87 -16.35
CA PHE A 13 0.22 61.58 -17.61
C PHE A 13 1.28 62.66 -17.84
N ILE A 14 1.56 63.50 -16.83
CA ILE A 14 2.61 64.53 -16.91
C ILE A 14 3.98 63.90 -17.19
N LEU A 15 4.30 62.80 -16.49
CA LEU A 15 5.57 62.10 -16.63
C LEU A 15 5.75 61.49 -18.01
N LEU A 16 4.71 60.86 -18.56
CA LEU A 16 4.73 60.28 -19.91
C LEU A 16 4.86 61.36 -20.99
N ARG A 17 4.19 62.51 -20.83
CA ARG A 17 4.33 63.64 -21.76
C ARG A 17 5.73 64.25 -21.76
N ALA A 18 6.39 64.29 -20.59
CA ALA A 18 7.76 64.78 -20.45
C ALA A 18 8.81 63.82 -21.01
N ALA A 19 8.45 62.55 -21.29
CA ALA A 19 9.37 61.49 -21.72
C ALA A 19 8.96 60.85 -23.06
N PRO A 20 8.92 61.59 -24.19
CA PRO A 20 8.47 61.08 -25.49
C PRO A 20 9.38 59.99 -26.10
N HIS A 21 10.60 59.83 -25.58
CA HIS A 21 11.57 58.82 -26.01
C HIS A 21 11.67 57.62 -25.06
N LEU A 22 10.74 57.50 -24.11
CA LEU A 22 10.71 56.38 -23.17
C LEU A 22 10.60 55.05 -23.93
N LYS A 23 11.51 54.11 -23.64
CA LYS A 23 11.53 52.78 -24.26
C LYS A 23 10.91 51.68 -23.39
N VAL A 24 11.03 51.82 -22.07
CA VAL A 24 10.53 50.85 -21.09
C VAL A 24 9.86 51.60 -19.95
N LEU A 25 8.61 51.24 -19.67
CA LEU A 25 7.89 51.64 -18.47
C LEU A 25 7.76 50.42 -17.56
N SER A 26 8.13 50.55 -16.29
CA SER A 26 8.06 49.43 -15.35
C SER A 26 7.58 49.90 -14.00
N PHE A 27 6.55 49.24 -13.50
CA PHE A 27 6.01 49.34 -12.16
C PHE A 27 6.38 48.06 -11.41
N LEU A 28 7.06 48.22 -10.27
CA LEU A 28 7.50 47.09 -9.45
C LEU A 28 6.56 46.82 -8.27
N SER A 29 5.86 47.85 -7.75
CA SER A 29 4.94 47.71 -6.60
C SER A 29 4.07 48.96 -6.33
N GLY A 30 3.29 49.45 -7.31
CA GLY A 30 2.56 50.72 -7.19
C GLY A 30 1.06 50.64 -7.49
N ILE A 31 0.22 51.17 -6.60
CA ILE A 31 -1.22 51.37 -6.86
C ILE A 31 -1.40 52.67 -7.65
N CYS A 32 -1.91 52.58 -8.87
CA CYS A 32 -2.44 53.75 -9.59
C CYS A 32 -3.87 53.99 -9.09
N ASN A 33 -4.00 54.58 -7.91
CA ASN A 33 -5.32 54.76 -7.29
C ASN A 33 -6.10 55.91 -7.93
N ASN A 34 -7.34 55.63 -8.35
CA ASN A 34 -8.30 56.66 -8.74
C ASN A 34 -8.90 57.30 -7.48
N ALA A 35 -8.18 58.26 -6.89
CA ALA A 35 -8.68 59.04 -5.78
C ALA A 35 -9.74 60.06 -6.26
N GLY A 36 -10.97 59.60 -6.51
CA GLY A 36 -12.16 60.43 -6.74
C GLY A 36 -13.11 59.90 -7.81
N ASN A 37 -14.41 59.89 -7.52
CA ASN A 37 -15.53 59.40 -8.35
C ASN A 37 -15.79 60.16 -9.67
N SER A 38 -14.76 60.45 -10.45
CA SER A 38 -14.84 60.88 -11.85
C SER A 38 -13.48 60.64 -12.51
N ALA A 39 -13.33 59.52 -13.21
CA ALA A 39 -12.07 59.05 -13.79
C ALA A 39 -11.40 60.14 -14.68
N PRO A 40 -10.20 60.64 -14.34
CA PRO A 40 -9.39 61.41 -15.25
C PRO A 40 -8.61 60.45 -16.15
N GLN A 41 -9.27 59.88 -17.18
CA GLN A 41 -8.63 59.02 -18.18
C GLN A 41 -7.27 59.58 -18.63
N LEU A 42 -6.26 58.71 -18.73
CA LEU A 42 -4.96 59.06 -19.33
C LEU A 42 -5.16 59.47 -20.80
N GLN A 43 -5.45 60.75 -21.05
CA GLN A 43 -5.70 61.31 -22.39
C GLN A 43 -4.39 61.50 -23.18
N LEU A 44 -3.65 60.41 -23.38
CA LEU A 44 -2.47 60.40 -24.23
C LEU A 44 -2.92 60.48 -25.70
N GLN A 45 -2.30 61.37 -26.48
CA GLN A 45 -2.55 61.41 -27.91
C GLN A 45 -1.90 60.20 -28.60
N GLU A 46 -2.56 59.68 -29.64
CA GLU A 46 -2.03 58.57 -30.44
C GLU A 46 -0.59 58.82 -30.90
N ASN A 47 0.24 57.78 -30.86
CA ASN A 47 1.66 57.79 -31.26
C ASN A 47 2.62 58.70 -30.48
N THR A 48 2.19 59.34 -29.37
CA THR A 48 3.06 60.20 -28.56
C THR A 48 4.20 59.46 -27.85
N LEU A 49 4.03 58.17 -27.61
CA LEU A 49 5.00 57.27 -26.98
C LEU A 49 5.53 56.24 -27.99
N SER A 50 5.76 56.66 -29.23
CA SER A 50 6.17 55.78 -30.34
C SER A 50 7.46 54.95 -30.12
N GLN A 51 8.28 55.31 -29.12
CA GLN A 51 9.50 54.58 -28.77
C GLN A 51 9.31 53.56 -27.64
N LEU A 52 8.14 53.54 -26.99
CA LEU A 52 7.86 52.63 -25.89
C LEU A 52 7.63 51.23 -26.45
N THR A 53 8.54 50.32 -26.10
CA THR A 53 8.56 48.94 -26.61
C THR A 53 8.17 47.92 -25.56
N ALA A 54 8.32 48.25 -24.27
CA ALA A 54 7.97 47.35 -23.18
C ALA A 54 7.28 48.07 -22.03
N VAL A 55 6.24 47.44 -21.49
CA VAL A 55 5.51 47.89 -20.29
C VAL A 55 5.44 46.74 -19.29
N HIS A 56 5.87 46.97 -18.06
CA HIS A 56 5.75 46.01 -16.96
C HIS A 56 4.77 46.56 -15.93
N LEU A 57 3.63 45.90 -15.76
CA LEU A 57 2.50 46.34 -14.94
C LEU A 57 2.31 45.46 -13.69
N SER A 58 3.39 44.87 -13.18
CA SER A 58 3.34 43.96 -12.05
C SER A 58 2.75 44.63 -10.81
N ASN A 59 1.73 44.03 -10.20
CA ASN A 59 1.03 44.54 -9.00
C ASN A 59 0.47 45.97 -9.15
N THR A 60 -0.05 46.35 -10.34
CA THR A 60 -0.71 47.65 -10.56
C THR A 60 -2.22 47.53 -10.73
N GLU A 61 -2.99 48.46 -10.17
CA GLU A 61 -4.45 48.61 -10.37
C GLU A 61 -4.79 49.49 -11.58
N MET A 62 -4.19 49.19 -12.75
CA MET A 62 -4.48 49.94 -13.98
C MET A 62 -5.74 49.40 -14.67
N ASP A 63 -6.73 50.26 -14.93
CA ASP A 63 -7.95 49.83 -15.63
C ASP A 63 -7.75 49.64 -17.15
N ILE A 64 -8.69 48.94 -17.78
CA ILE A 64 -8.61 48.60 -19.21
C ILE A 64 -8.65 49.83 -20.12
N THR A 65 -9.31 50.91 -19.68
CA THR A 65 -9.43 52.14 -20.48
C THR A 65 -8.12 52.93 -20.50
N THR A 66 -7.40 52.89 -19.39
CA THR A 66 -6.06 53.46 -19.22
C THR A 66 -5.04 52.67 -20.02
N LEU A 67 -5.14 51.33 -19.99
CA LEU A 67 -4.30 50.47 -20.82
C LEU A 67 -4.54 50.69 -22.32
N ASP A 68 -5.80 50.81 -22.75
CA ASP A 68 -6.14 51.12 -24.16
C ASP A 68 -5.52 52.45 -24.59
N SER A 69 -5.62 53.48 -23.74
CA SER A 69 -5.04 54.80 -24.02
C SER A 69 -3.51 54.75 -24.12
N LEU A 70 -2.85 53.94 -23.29
CA LEU A 70 -1.41 53.72 -23.34
C LEU A 70 -0.99 52.98 -24.62
N CYS A 71 -1.74 51.94 -25.01
CA CYS A 71 -1.48 51.18 -26.24
C CYS A 71 -1.65 52.04 -27.49
N ARG A 72 -2.67 52.90 -27.53
CA ARG A 72 -2.87 53.87 -28.63
C ARG A 72 -1.74 54.90 -28.72
N ALA A 73 -1.25 55.37 -27.58
CA ALA A 73 -0.13 56.30 -27.52
C ALA A 73 1.20 55.63 -27.91
N ALA A 74 1.35 54.33 -27.66
CA ALA A 74 2.57 53.56 -27.86
C ALA A 74 2.35 52.34 -28.79
N PRO A 75 2.18 52.55 -30.11
CA PRO A 75 1.88 51.49 -31.08
C PRO A 75 3.01 50.44 -31.24
N ARG A 76 4.19 50.68 -30.66
CA ARG A 76 5.37 49.82 -30.77
C ARG A 76 5.61 48.93 -29.54
N ILE A 77 4.67 48.90 -28.60
CA ILE A 77 4.75 47.97 -27.47
C ILE A 77 4.74 46.55 -28.02
N SER A 78 5.83 45.83 -27.83
CA SER A 78 5.99 44.42 -28.22
C SER A 78 6.02 43.49 -27.02
N ARG A 79 6.13 44.05 -25.80
CA ARG A 79 6.16 43.30 -24.54
C ARG A 79 5.30 43.99 -23.49
N VAL A 80 4.24 43.33 -23.04
CA VAL A 80 3.47 43.72 -21.86
C VAL A 80 3.63 42.61 -20.83
N ASN A 81 4.17 42.93 -19.67
CA ASN A 81 4.33 41.98 -18.58
C ASN A 81 3.25 42.24 -17.51
N LEU A 82 2.35 41.27 -17.35
CA LEU A 82 1.16 41.31 -16.50
C LEU A 82 1.27 40.29 -15.35
N ILE A 83 2.38 40.27 -14.62
CA ILE A 83 2.51 39.39 -13.44
C ILE A 83 1.55 39.92 -12.35
N HIS A 84 0.60 39.07 -11.93
CA HIS A 84 -0.47 39.36 -10.96
C HIS A 84 -1.59 40.35 -11.39
N GLN A 85 -1.94 40.43 -12.68
CA GLN A 85 -3.11 41.23 -13.13
C GLN A 85 -4.42 40.43 -13.26
N ILE A 86 -4.51 39.24 -12.67
CA ILE A 86 -5.76 38.47 -12.70
C ILE A 86 -6.72 39.10 -11.68
N ARG A 87 -7.57 40.01 -12.17
CA ARG A 87 -8.96 40.01 -11.69
C ARG A 87 -9.52 38.68 -12.17
N GLU A 88 -9.68 37.73 -11.25
CA GLU A 88 -10.70 36.71 -11.46
C GLU A 88 -12.02 37.47 -11.70
N PRO A 89 -12.91 36.98 -12.58
CA PRO A 89 -14.24 37.55 -12.68
C PRO A 89 -14.77 37.71 -11.26
N SER A 90 -15.45 38.81 -10.98
CA SER A 90 -16.16 39.01 -9.72
C SER A 90 -17.26 37.96 -9.61
N LEU A 91 -16.86 36.73 -9.30
CA LEU A 91 -17.56 35.90 -8.39
C LEU A 91 -17.41 36.67 -7.07
N GLU A 92 -18.43 37.46 -6.78
CA GLU A 92 -19.07 37.31 -5.47
C GLU A 92 -19.44 35.82 -5.32
N GLU A 93 -18.43 34.95 -5.22
CA GLU A 93 -18.61 33.62 -4.70
C GLU A 93 -18.84 33.90 -3.23
N ASN A 94 -20.12 33.78 -2.89
CA ASN A 94 -20.57 33.53 -1.54
C ASN A 94 -19.46 32.76 -0.83
N ILE A 95 -18.74 33.43 0.08
CA ILE A 95 -17.92 32.72 1.06
C ILE A 95 -18.91 31.72 1.65
N PRO A 96 -18.78 30.42 1.39
CA PRO A 96 -19.80 29.49 1.83
C PRO A 96 -19.93 29.68 3.34
N ASP A 97 -21.14 29.86 3.86
CA ASP A 97 -21.36 29.85 5.32
C ASP A 97 -20.75 28.56 5.95
N SER A 98 -20.51 27.52 5.13
CA SER A 98 -19.80 26.29 5.49
C SER A 98 -18.29 26.43 5.77
N MET A 99 -17.62 27.51 5.35
CA MET A 99 -16.17 27.69 5.60
C MET A 99 -15.86 28.06 7.07
N TYR A 100 -16.89 28.49 7.81
CA TYR A 100 -16.85 28.80 9.25
C TYR A 100 -17.78 27.92 10.08
N ALA A 101 -18.42 26.91 9.47
CA ALA A 101 -19.37 26.08 10.19
C ALA A 101 -18.62 25.25 11.24
N SER A 102 -18.98 25.43 12.51
CA SER A 102 -18.47 24.63 13.64
C SER A 102 -18.82 23.15 13.53
N GLU A 103 -19.73 22.82 12.61
CA GLU A 103 -20.36 21.52 12.40
C GLU A 103 -20.37 21.17 10.90
N VAL A 104 -19.97 19.95 10.56
CA VAL A 104 -19.94 19.42 9.20
C VAL A 104 -20.95 18.29 9.10
N TYR A 105 -21.90 18.42 8.16
CA TYR A 105 -22.85 17.34 7.88
C TYR A 105 -22.15 16.19 7.13
N LEU A 106 -22.45 14.97 7.56
CA LEU A 106 -21.98 13.75 6.92
C LEU A 106 -23.19 12.90 6.54
N ASP A 107 -23.26 12.52 5.27
CA ASP A 107 -24.31 11.65 4.74
C ASP A 107 -24.15 10.20 5.23
N ALA A 108 -25.20 9.41 5.04
CA ALA A 108 -25.22 7.96 5.18
C ALA A 108 -25.27 7.23 3.83
N GLU A 109 -24.88 7.89 2.72
CA GLU A 109 -24.87 7.29 1.39
C GLU A 109 -23.63 6.42 1.23
N THR A 110 -23.84 5.11 1.36
CA THR A 110 -22.75 4.14 1.36
C THR A 110 -22.36 3.66 -0.03
N TYR A 111 -22.97 4.22 -1.08
CA TYR A 111 -22.61 3.97 -2.46
C TYR A 111 -22.16 5.26 -3.14
N ASP A 112 -20.86 5.32 -3.46
CA ASP A 112 -20.34 6.36 -4.34
C ASP A 112 -20.51 5.92 -5.80
N SER A 113 -21.26 6.71 -6.58
CA SER A 113 -21.47 6.50 -8.02
C SER A 113 -20.60 7.41 -8.88
N SER A 114 -19.81 8.28 -8.26
CA SER A 114 -18.90 9.16 -8.98
C SER A 114 -17.61 8.42 -9.33
N ASP A 115 -17.39 8.21 -10.63
CA ASP A 115 -16.07 7.83 -11.17
C ASP A 115 -15.14 9.06 -11.28
N GLU A 116 -15.54 10.20 -10.70
CA GLU A 116 -14.81 11.45 -10.78
C GLU A 116 -13.55 11.40 -9.91
N PRO A 117 -12.38 11.78 -10.47
CA PRO A 117 -11.16 11.82 -9.70
C PRO A 117 -11.23 12.91 -8.63
N ILE A 118 -10.71 12.60 -7.44
CA ILE A 118 -10.58 13.56 -6.36
C ILE A 118 -9.31 14.38 -6.59
N HIS A 119 -9.46 15.69 -6.67
CA HIS A 119 -8.32 16.60 -6.74
C HIS A 119 -7.78 16.88 -5.33
N VAL A 120 -6.51 16.57 -5.10
CA VAL A 120 -5.86 16.75 -3.79
C VAL A 120 -4.64 17.63 -3.94
N LYS A 121 -4.49 18.60 -3.04
CA LYS A 121 -3.35 19.51 -3.06
C LYS A 121 -2.18 18.92 -2.27
N LYS A 122 -1.00 18.86 -2.88
CA LYS A 122 0.23 18.46 -2.18
C LYS A 122 0.75 19.64 -1.35
N ILE A 123 0.63 19.52 -0.03
CA ILE A 123 1.01 20.57 0.92
C ILE A 123 2.45 20.41 1.39
N PHE A 124 2.90 19.15 1.60
CA PHE A 124 4.17 18.86 2.28
C PHE A 124 5.23 18.26 1.35
N GLN A 125 6.48 18.67 1.55
CA GLN A 125 7.66 18.17 0.87
C GLN A 125 8.78 17.90 1.88
N PRO A 126 9.54 16.80 1.75
CA PRO A 126 10.63 16.49 2.67
C PRO A 126 11.83 17.43 2.46
N ILE A 127 12.54 17.78 3.54
CA ILE A 127 13.77 18.58 3.49
C ILE A 127 14.95 17.71 3.93
N GLY A 128 15.92 17.49 3.03
CA GLY A 128 17.16 16.76 3.34
C GLY A 128 16.99 15.25 3.50
N HIS A 129 15.88 14.66 3.05
CA HIS A 129 15.65 13.21 3.04
C HIS A 129 14.59 12.79 2.00
N ASP A 130 14.54 11.49 1.69
CA ASP A 130 13.63 10.95 0.65
C ASP A 130 12.30 10.39 1.19
N VAL A 131 12.02 10.56 2.49
CA VAL A 131 10.74 10.10 3.09
C VAL A 131 9.58 10.97 2.63
N ILE A 132 8.82 10.49 1.64
CA ILE A 132 7.58 11.11 1.16
C ILE A 132 6.40 10.54 1.95
N LEU A 133 5.63 11.41 2.61
CA LEU A 133 4.40 11.02 3.30
C LEU A 133 3.21 11.12 2.34
N PRO A 134 2.39 10.05 2.23
CA PRO A 134 1.19 10.07 1.38
C PRO A 134 0.17 11.13 1.80
N VAL A 135 -0.53 11.74 0.82
CA VAL A 135 -1.48 12.84 1.05
C VAL A 135 -2.70 12.43 1.87
N GLU A 136 -3.10 11.16 1.78
CA GLU A 136 -4.16 10.56 2.59
C GLU A 136 -3.84 10.52 4.09
N GLN A 137 -2.62 10.89 4.48
CA GLN A 137 -2.19 10.96 5.87
C GLN A 137 -2.29 12.36 6.46
N TYR A 138 -2.59 13.37 5.66
CA TYR A 138 -2.65 14.75 6.13
C TYR A 138 -3.81 14.94 7.11
N ARG A 139 -3.58 15.80 8.10
CA ARG A 139 -4.56 16.24 9.08
C ARG A 139 -5.05 17.61 8.64
N LEU A 140 -6.18 17.66 7.90
CA LEU A 140 -6.78 18.90 7.43
C LEU A 140 -7.93 19.37 8.32
N ALA A 141 -8.76 18.43 8.79
CA ALA A 141 -9.84 18.70 9.74
C ALA A 141 -9.87 17.64 10.86
N VAL A 142 -10.18 18.08 12.08
CA VAL A 142 -10.17 17.24 13.29
C VAL A 142 -11.49 17.38 14.02
N PHE A 143 -12.22 16.27 14.18
CA PHE A 143 -13.53 16.25 14.85
C PHE A 143 -13.48 15.32 16.07
N ASN A 144 -13.76 15.85 17.25
CA ASN A 144 -13.77 15.08 18.50
C ASN A 144 -15.20 14.77 19.00
N GLN A 145 -16.23 15.28 18.32
CA GLN A 145 -17.64 15.03 18.63
C GLN A 145 -18.41 14.58 17.38
N ILE A 146 -19.36 13.67 17.59
CA ILE A 146 -20.33 13.27 16.58
C ILE A 146 -21.73 13.40 17.16
N THR A 147 -22.67 13.82 16.34
CA THR A 147 -24.09 13.92 16.69
C THR A 147 -24.90 13.16 15.63
N LEU A 148 -25.77 12.25 16.08
CA LEU A 148 -26.70 11.54 15.21
C LEU A 148 -28.01 12.31 15.18
N ASN A 149 -28.61 12.50 14.00
CA ASN A 149 -29.88 13.20 13.89
C ASN A 149 -30.99 12.44 14.66
N PRO A 150 -31.61 13.03 15.71
CA PRO A 150 -32.59 12.34 16.53
C PRO A 150 -33.97 12.26 15.86
N GLU A 151 -34.25 13.12 14.87
CA GLU A 151 -35.51 13.16 14.13
C GLU A 151 -35.41 12.38 12.82
N PRO A 152 -36.54 11.93 12.24
CA PRO A 152 -36.53 11.30 10.92
C PRO A 152 -35.99 12.28 9.88
N CYS A 153 -34.95 11.88 9.16
CA CYS A 153 -34.18 12.76 8.28
C CYS A 153 -33.87 12.09 6.95
N SER A 154 -33.39 12.89 6.00
CA SER A 154 -32.83 12.37 4.76
C SER A 154 -31.49 11.66 5.00
N ILE A 155 -31.02 10.92 3.99
CA ILE A 155 -29.71 10.25 4.05
C ILE A 155 -28.55 11.26 4.16
N ALA A 156 -28.70 12.47 3.64
CA ALA A 156 -27.69 13.53 3.64
C ALA A 156 -27.52 14.22 5.00
N GLU A 157 -28.52 14.16 5.87
CA GLU A 157 -28.57 14.87 7.16
C GLU A 157 -28.47 13.90 8.35
N ALA A 158 -27.99 12.68 8.11
CA ALA A 158 -27.98 11.60 9.10
C ALA A 158 -27.03 11.90 10.26
N PHE A 159 -25.89 12.52 9.99
CA PHE A 159 -24.80 12.70 10.94
C PHE A 159 -24.22 14.11 10.88
N ILE A 160 -23.72 14.57 12.03
CA ILE A 160 -23.02 15.84 12.17
C ILE A 160 -21.69 15.56 12.88
N LEU A 161 -20.58 15.97 12.26
CA LEU A 161 -19.26 16.00 12.86
C LEU A 161 -19.05 17.38 13.48
N GLY A 162 -18.59 17.44 14.71
CA GLY A 162 -18.43 18.70 15.42
C GLY A 162 -17.22 18.75 16.34
N HIS A 163 -17.05 19.92 16.93
CA HIS A 163 -15.98 20.23 17.86
C HIS A 163 -16.55 20.41 19.28
N GLY A 164 -16.31 19.45 20.16
CA GLY A 164 -16.64 19.54 21.58
C GLY A 164 -15.54 20.23 22.38
N GLY A 165 -15.92 21.15 23.26
CA GLY A 165 -15.01 21.85 24.18
C GLY A 165 -14.19 22.98 23.54
N ASP A 166 -13.48 23.75 24.37
CA ASP A 166 -12.61 24.84 23.93
C ASP A 166 -11.33 24.30 23.25
N LEU A 167 -10.85 24.97 22.20
CA LEU A 167 -9.60 24.67 21.50
C LEU A 167 -8.40 24.61 22.46
N ASN A 168 -8.48 25.30 23.60
CA ASN A 168 -7.42 25.40 24.60
C ASN A 168 -6.10 25.84 23.94
N LEU A 169 -6.18 26.95 23.21
CA LEU A 169 -5.05 27.47 22.44
C LEU A 169 -3.95 27.98 23.38
N LYS A 170 -2.71 27.60 23.07
CA LYS A 170 -1.49 28.01 23.77
C LYS A 170 -0.61 28.85 22.85
N PRO A 171 -0.17 30.04 23.28
CA PRO A 171 0.83 30.81 22.55
C PRO A 171 2.11 30.00 22.34
N ARG A 172 2.65 30.04 21.13
CA ARG A 172 3.96 29.48 20.78
C ARG A 172 4.79 30.57 20.09
N THR A 173 6.03 30.74 20.54
CA THR A 173 6.96 31.67 19.88
C THR A 173 7.55 30.97 18.67
N ILE A 174 7.04 31.30 17.48
CA ILE A 174 7.48 30.71 16.22
C ILE A 174 8.14 31.83 15.42
N PRO A 175 9.42 31.70 15.04
CA PRO A 175 10.12 32.73 14.28
C PRO A 175 9.54 32.88 12.87
N TYR A 176 9.34 34.14 12.47
CA TYR A 176 9.21 34.51 11.05
C TYR A 176 10.61 34.52 10.44
N SER A 177 10.87 33.74 9.39
CA SER A 177 12.18 33.70 8.73
C SER A 177 12.04 33.29 7.28
N THR A 178 12.81 33.97 6.42
CA THR A 178 12.96 33.66 4.99
C THR A 178 14.23 32.86 4.69
N ASP A 179 15.03 32.53 5.71
CA ASP A 179 16.34 31.88 5.53
C ASP A 179 16.16 30.41 5.11
N GLU A 180 17.23 29.69 4.81
CA GLU A 180 17.17 28.23 4.65
C GLU A 180 17.44 27.53 5.99
N ILE A 181 16.72 26.43 6.29
CA ILE A 181 17.04 25.56 7.43
C ILE A 181 18.00 24.47 6.92
N ASP A 182 19.14 24.31 7.61
CA ASP A 182 20.02 23.17 7.38
C ASP A 182 19.41 21.92 8.06
N ALA A 183 19.13 20.89 7.27
CA ALA A 183 18.57 19.64 7.77
C ALA A 183 19.50 18.92 8.77
N LEU A 184 20.81 19.17 8.70
CA LEU A 184 21.80 18.58 9.60
C LEU A 184 21.58 18.97 11.06
N ASP A 185 21.07 20.17 11.34
CA ASP A 185 20.86 20.68 12.69
C ASP A 185 19.77 19.91 13.48
N PHE A 186 18.92 19.16 12.77
CA PHE A 186 17.75 18.50 13.34
C PHE A 186 17.75 16.98 13.18
N GLN A 187 18.82 16.42 12.60
CA GLN A 187 18.88 15.00 12.21
C GLN A 187 18.64 14.04 13.39
N ASP A 188 19.06 14.41 14.60
CA ASP A 188 18.89 13.61 15.82
C ASP A 188 17.50 13.75 16.48
N ARG A 189 16.73 14.79 16.11
CA ARG A 189 15.41 15.09 16.72
C ARG A 189 14.24 14.55 15.90
N GLY A 190 14.37 14.51 14.57
CA GLY A 190 13.24 14.18 13.70
C GLY A 190 13.60 14.29 12.23
N LEU A 191 12.55 14.38 11.41
CA LEU A 191 12.62 14.68 9.98
C LEU A 191 11.92 16.02 9.72
N LEU A 192 12.41 16.76 8.73
CA LEU A 192 11.92 18.10 8.41
C LEU A 192 11.04 18.07 7.17
N PHE A 193 9.93 18.78 7.24
CA PHE A 193 9.01 18.93 6.11
C PHE A 193 8.73 20.40 5.86
N TYR A 194 8.83 20.79 4.60
CA TYR A 194 8.35 22.06 4.08
C TYR A 194 6.85 21.96 3.81
N GLY A 195 6.06 22.92 4.28
CA GLY A 195 4.63 23.03 4.05
C GLY A 195 4.29 24.34 3.33
N SER A 196 3.37 24.31 2.37
CA SER A 196 2.86 25.50 1.68
C SER A 196 1.34 25.41 1.50
N GLN A 197 0.61 26.40 2.03
CA GLN A 197 -0.85 26.39 2.09
C GLN A 197 -1.44 27.78 1.81
N ARG A 198 -2.46 27.83 0.94
CA ARG A 198 -3.22 29.06 0.66
C ARG A 198 -4.47 29.08 1.56
N LEU A 199 -4.66 30.15 2.31
CA LEU A 199 -5.73 30.30 3.31
C LEU A 199 -6.36 31.68 3.24
N TYR A 200 -7.67 31.76 3.41
CA TYR A 200 -8.37 33.03 3.57
C TYR A 200 -8.40 33.37 5.05
N VAL A 201 -7.51 34.23 5.53
CA VAL A 201 -7.42 34.53 6.96
C VAL A 201 -8.45 35.55 7.41
N SER A 202 -8.93 35.41 8.64
CA SER A 202 -9.85 36.34 9.31
C SER A 202 -9.52 36.45 10.80
N ASP A 203 -10.36 37.15 11.57
CA ASP A 203 -10.28 37.19 13.03
C ASP A 203 -10.56 35.82 13.69
N ASP A 204 -11.06 34.86 12.91
CA ASP A 204 -11.36 33.49 13.35
C ASP A 204 -10.14 32.58 13.23
N TRP A 205 -10.04 31.61 14.15
CA TRP A 205 -8.96 30.64 14.15
C TRP A 205 -9.13 29.59 13.06
N GLN A 206 -8.10 29.43 12.23
CA GLN A 206 -8.04 28.49 11.13
C GLN A 206 -6.89 27.51 11.31
N ALA A 207 -7.16 26.23 11.13
CA ALA A 207 -6.15 25.19 11.27
C ALA A 207 -5.13 25.26 10.11
N LEU A 208 -3.85 25.14 10.46
CA LEU A 208 -2.80 24.77 9.52
C LEU A 208 -2.85 23.27 9.29
N ALA A 209 -2.60 22.86 8.05
CA ALA A 209 -2.43 21.45 7.74
C ALA A 209 -1.26 20.86 8.56
N SER A 210 -1.34 19.57 8.84
CA SER A 210 -0.43 18.89 9.76
C SER A 210 -0.13 17.46 9.31
N LEU A 211 1.04 16.95 9.67
CA LEU A 211 1.49 15.59 9.39
C LEU A 211 1.36 14.67 10.62
N SER A 212 1.40 15.23 11.82
CA SER A 212 1.34 14.46 13.06
C SER A 212 0.78 15.24 14.24
N ALA A 213 0.15 14.55 15.18
CA ALA A 213 -0.22 15.13 16.47
C ALA A 213 1.00 15.51 17.35
N GLU A 214 2.18 14.98 17.04
CA GLU A 214 3.43 15.18 17.80
C GLU A 214 4.49 15.96 16.99
N GLU A 215 4.06 16.92 16.17
CA GLU A 215 4.97 17.76 15.37
C GLU A 215 5.28 19.12 16.02
N GLU A 216 6.40 19.70 15.61
CA GLU A 216 6.86 21.02 16.03
C GLU A 216 6.95 21.96 14.83
N LEU A 217 6.25 23.10 14.88
CA LEU A 217 6.33 24.14 13.88
C LEU A 217 7.54 25.04 14.18
N LEU A 218 8.58 24.93 13.35
CA LEU A 218 9.87 25.58 13.59
C LEU A 218 9.90 27.03 13.13
N ARG A 219 9.23 27.35 12.02
CA ARG A 219 9.19 28.69 11.43
C ARG A 219 8.06 28.84 10.42
N TYR A 220 7.79 30.08 10.03
CA TYR A 220 6.87 30.40 8.93
C TYR A 220 7.28 31.67 8.18
N GLN A 221 6.70 31.84 7.00
CA GLN A 221 6.65 33.09 6.25
C GLN A 221 5.31 33.22 5.52
N THR A 222 4.94 34.44 5.15
CA THR A 222 3.67 34.74 4.47
C THR A 222 3.91 35.45 3.15
N MET A 223 3.00 35.27 2.21
CA MET A 223 2.88 36.03 0.97
C MET A 223 1.47 36.65 0.94
N PRO A 224 1.35 38.00 0.95
CA PRO A 224 2.42 39.00 0.96
C PRO A 224 3.29 38.95 2.24
N SER A 225 4.57 39.31 2.10
CA SER A 225 5.54 39.27 3.21
C SER A 225 5.08 40.09 4.41
N HIS A 226 5.32 39.55 5.60
CA HIS A 226 4.96 40.17 6.88
C HIS A 226 3.46 40.45 7.06
N HIS A 227 2.58 39.67 6.41
CA HIS A 227 1.15 39.70 6.73
C HIS A 227 0.96 39.44 8.23
N PRO A 228 0.21 40.28 8.98
CA PRO A 228 0.10 40.16 10.42
C PRO A 228 -0.73 38.93 10.77
N ILE A 229 -0.08 37.87 11.23
CA ILE A 229 -0.76 36.67 11.70
C ILE A 229 -0.38 36.34 13.14
N GLU A 230 -1.32 35.78 13.88
CA GLU A 230 -1.10 35.18 15.18
C GLU A 230 -1.22 33.67 15.03
N ILE A 231 -0.21 32.90 15.49
CA ILE A 231 -0.23 31.44 15.48
C ILE A 231 -0.26 30.93 16.93
N GLN A 232 -1.18 30.02 17.22
CA GLN A 232 -1.28 29.33 18.51
C GLN A 232 -1.43 27.82 18.31
N TYR A 233 -1.08 27.03 19.32
CA TYR A 233 -1.22 25.57 19.29
C TYR A 233 -2.43 25.12 20.10
N SER A 234 -3.29 24.29 19.50
CA SER A 234 -4.45 23.68 20.15
C SER A 234 -4.04 22.42 20.90
N ASP A 235 -4.11 22.41 22.24
CA ASP A 235 -3.91 21.18 23.02
C ASP A 235 -5.04 20.17 22.75
N ARG A 236 -6.24 20.65 22.36
CA ARG A 236 -7.40 19.80 22.05
C ARG A 236 -7.17 18.99 20.77
N ASP A 237 -6.73 19.67 19.71
CA ASP A 237 -6.66 19.09 18.36
C ASP A 237 -5.23 18.70 17.98
N ASN A 238 -4.23 19.09 18.77
CA ASN A 238 -2.82 18.95 18.45
C ASN A 238 -2.47 19.55 17.08
N LEU A 239 -2.97 20.75 16.81
CA LEU A 239 -2.79 21.48 15.55
C LEU A 239 -2.38 22.93 15.83
N TYR A 240 -1.65 23.51 14.89
CA TYR A 240 -1.42 24.94 14.87
C TYR A 240 -2.61 25.64 14.22
N TYR A 241 -3.11 26.68 14.87
CA TYR A 241 -4.15 27.54 14.36
C TYR A 241 -3.58 28.93 14.13
N LEU A 242 -4.03 29.59 13.07
CA LEU A 242 -3.71 30.97 12.81
C LEU A 242 -4.97 31.83 12.70
N LYS A 243 -4.80 33.12 12.96
CA LYS A 243 -5.80 34.15 12.64
C LYS A 243 -5.07 35.43 12.25
N SER A 244 -5.80 36.35 11.66
CA SER A 244 -5.28 37.64 11.19
C SER A 244 -6.28 38.75 11.44
N PRO A 245 -5.86 39.90 12.01
CA PRO A 245 -6.71 41.10 12.05
C PRO A 245 -6.98 41.68 10.66
N GLN A 246 -6.21 41.26 9.65
CA GLN A 246 -6.38 41.67 8.25
C GLN A 246 -6.97 40.51 7.44
N LYS A 247 -8.23 40.67 7.03
CA LYS A 247 -8.93 39.67 6.23
C LYS A 247 -8.37 39.61 4.81
N GLY A 248 -8.17 38.40 4.28
CA GLY A 248 -7.72 38.21 2.90
C GLY A 248 -7.06 36.87 2.64
N TRP A 249 -6.84 36.57 1.37
CA TRP A 249 -6.08 35.40 0.97
C TRP A 249 -4.58 35.62 1.20
N ILE A 250 -3.94 34.67 1.88
CA ILE A 250 -2.48 34.60 2.00
C ILE A 250 -2.00 33.22 1.56
N ASN A 251 -0.75 33.15 1.10
CA ASN A 251 0.00 31.89 1.06
C ASN A 251 0.93 31.86 2.28
N ILE A 252 0.81 30.83 3.11
CA ILE A 252 1.72 30.60 4.25
C ILE A 252 2.63 29.43 3.92
N GLU A 253 3.92 29.64 4.15
CA GLU A 253 4.96 28.63 3.99
C GLU A 253 5.60 28.39 5.34
N TYR A 254 5.84 27.14 5.69
CA TYR A 254 6.24 26.76 7.03
C TYR A 254 7.08 25.49 7.07
N THR A 255 7.81 25.29 8.17
CA THR A 255 8.66 24.11 8.36
C THR A 255 8.24 23.34 9.60
N LEU A 256 7.92 22.06 9.41
CA LEU A 256 7.56 21.12 10.48
C LEU A 256 8.72 20.19 10.79
N LEU A 257 8.95 19.94 12.08
CA LEU A 257 9.79 18.85 12.57
C LEU A 257 8.89 17.74 13.10
N VAL A 258 8.97 16.57 12.48
CA VAL A 258 8.20 15.39 12.87
C VAL A 258 9.13 14.37 13.52
N ASN A 259 8.82 13.94 14.74
CA ASN A 259 9.64 12.96 15.46
C ASN A 259 9.62 11.60 14.74
N ARG A 260 10.78 10.92 14.70
CA ARG A 260 10.94 9.58 14.10
C ARG A 260 10.01 8.53 14.73
N SER A 261 9.71 8.61 16.03
CA SER A 261 8.74 7.70 16.66
C SER A 261 7.34 7.87 16.10
N SER A 262 6.93 9.12 15.87
CA SER A 262 5.63 9.47 15.33
C SER A 262 5.54 9.09 13.84
N LEU A 263 6.62 9.25 13.08
CA LEU A 263 6.74 8.74 11.70
C LEU A 263 6.68 7.22 11.63
N ARG A 264 7.35 6.53 12.55
CA ARG A 264 7.28 5.08 12.64
C ARG A 264 5.85 4.61 12.87
N LEU A 265 5.08 5.26 13.74
CA LEU A 265 3.66 4.98 13.93
C LEU A 265 2.82 5.31 12.69
N ILE A 266 3.16 6.38 11.96
CA ILE A 266 2.50 6.75 10.69
C ILE A 266 2.76 5.69 9.59
N ILE A 267 3.96 5.11 9.55
CA ILE A 267 4.40 4.13 8.54
C ILE A 267 3.99 2.69 8.92
N GLU A 268 4.06 2.30 10.20
CA GLU A 268 3.85 0.92 10.66
C GLU A 268 2.38 0.57 10.95
N ASN A 269 1.47 1.54 11.14
CA ASN A 269 0.06 1.27 11.47
C ASN A 269 -0.85 0.96 10.26
N GLN A 270 -0.29 0.53 9.11
CA GLN A 270 -1.08 0.03 7.98
C GLN A 270 -1.58 -1.42 8.16
N GLN A 271 -1.82 -1.89 9.40
CA GLN A 271 -2.40 -3.21 9.60
C GLN A 271 -3.90 -3.22 9.27
N GLU A 272 -4.25 -3.81 8.13
CA GLU A 272 -5.62 -4.08 7.62
C GLU A 272 -6.48 -5.02 8.50
N ASN A 273 -6.12 -5.29 9.76
CA ASN A 273 -6.87 -6.20 10.64
C ASN A 273 -7.94 -5.47 11.47
N SER A 274 -8.77 -4.66 10.80
CA SER A 274 -9.95 -4.08 11.44
C SER A 274 -11.21 -4.81 11.00
N VAL A 275 -12.19 -4.98 11.90
CA VAL A 275 -13.55 -5.48 11.58
C VAL A 275 -14.23 -4.65 10.46
N PHE A 276 -13.67 -3.47 10.15
CA PHE A 276 -14.12 -2.57 9.09
C PHE A 276 -13.58 -2.92 7.70
N ALA A 277 -12.56 -3.78 7.57
CA ALA A 277 -12.04 -4.24 6.27
C ALA A 277 -13.09 -4.98 5.43
N ALA A 278 -14.06 -5.63 6.08
CA ALA A 278 -15.17 -6.34 5.43
C ALA A 278 -16.29 -5.41 4.90
N PHE A 279 -16.16 -4.08 5.04
CA PHE A 279 -17.20 -3.15 4.59
C PHE A 279 -17.18 -2.99 3.07
N THR A 280 -18.36 -3.01 2.44
CA THR A 280 -18.53 -2.88 0.98
C THR A 280 -19.08 -1.51 0.58
N ASN A 281 -18.78 -1.06 -0.64
CA ASN A 281 -19.33 0.16 -1.23
C ASN A 281 -20.60 -0.17 -2.02
N THR A 282 -21.71 -0.42 -1.33
CA THR A 282 -23.01 -0.72 -1.95
C THR A 282 -24.13 0.03 -1.23
N PRO A 283 -25.29 0.30 -1.88
CA PRO A 283 -26.36 1.08 -1.27
C PRO A 283 -26.92 0.44 0.00
N LEU A 284 -27.29 1.25 1.00
CA LEU A 284 -27.97 0.75 2.20
C LEU A 284 -29.37 0.21 1.86
N VAL A 285 -29.71 -0.95 2.42
CA VAL A 285 -31.08 -1.46 2.38
C VAL A 285 -31.79 -1.01 3.64
N LEU A 286 -32.73 -0.07 3.53
CA LEU A 286 -33.44 0.48 4.68
C LEU A 286 -34.81 -0.19 4.83
N GLU A 287 -35.17 -0.55 6.06
CA GLU A 287 -36.45 -1.22 6.37
C GLU A 287 -37.63 -0.24 6.42
N LYS A 288 -37.37 1.07 6.47
CA LYS A 288 -38.36 2.14 6.63
C LYS A 288 -38.08 3.28 5.65
N GLU A 289 -39.13 4.00 5.25
CA GLU A 289 -39.02 5.17 4.36
C GLU A 289 -38.42 6.41 5.05
N MET A 290 -38.66 6.58 6.36
CA MET A 290 -38.07 7.66 7.17
C MET A 290 -37.26 7.10 8.33
N ASN A 291 -35.94 7.30 8.29
CA ASN A 291 -34.98 6.79 9.25
C ASN A 291 -34.37 7.95 10.05
N ARG A 292 -34.00 7.71 11.30
CA ARG A 292 -33.20 8.65 12.11
C ARG A 292 -31.72 8.36 11.91
N GLY A 293 -30.83 9.27 12.29
CA GLY A 293 -29.38 9.05 12.22
C GLY A 293 -28.94 7.73 12.88
N GLN A 294 -29.57 7.38 14.01
CA GLN A 294 -29.30 6.11 14.70
C GLN A 294 -29.65 4.87 13.86
N ASP A 295 -30.72 4.92 13.06
CA ASP A 295 -31.16 3.81 12.21
C ASP A 295 -30.18 3.60 11.05
N TYR A 296 -29.72 4.70 10.42
CA TYR A 296 -28.67 4.67 9.40
C TYR A 296 -27.38 4.05 9.93
N LEU A 297 -26.92 4.49 11.11
CA LEU A 297 -25.69 3.96 11.71
C LEU A 297 -25.79 2.46 12.05
N ILE A 298 -26.97 2.01 12.50
CA ILE A 298 -27.26 0.59 12.74
C ILE A 298 -27.22 -0.19 11.43
N ALA A 299 -27.81 0.35 10.34
CA ALA A 299 -27.81 -0.27 9.03
C ALA A 299 -26.38 -0.40 8.48
N ILE A 300 -25.58 0.66 8.54
CA ILE A 300 -24.15 0.69 8.19
C ILE A 300 -23.38 -0.44 8.91
N ASN A 301 -23.56 -0.55 10.24
CA ASN A 301 -22.87 -1.56 11.03
C ASN A 301 -23.35 -2.99 10.75
N LYS A 302 -24.67 -3.21 10.66
CA LYS A 302 -25.26 -4.54 10.45
C LYS A 302 -24.97 -5.08 9.05
N GLN A 303 -25.08 -4.23 8.03
CA GLN A 303 -24.89 -4.62 6.63
C GLN A 303 -23.42 -4.57 6.21
N ARG A 304 -22.53 -4.02 7.04
CA ARG A 304 -21.11 -3.82 6.72
C ARG A 304 -20.97 -3.04 5.41
N LYS A 305 -21.56 -1.84 5.35
CA LYS A 305 -21.55 -0.98 4.15
C LYS A 305 -21.03 0.40 4.48
N GLY A 306 -20.20 0.97 3.61
CA GLY A 306 -19.69 2.33 3.74
C GLY A 306 -18.20 2.49 3.44
N SER A 307 -17.86 3.67 2.91
CA SER A 307 -16.52 4.17 2.66
C SER A 307 -15.77 4.59 3.93
N CYS A 308 -14.54 5.10 3.80
CA CYS A 308 -13.68 5.52 4.91
C CYS A 308 -14.42 6.45 5.92
N ARG A 309 -15.15 7.45 5.42
CA ARG A 309 -15.91 8.42 6.25
C ARG A 309 -17.00 7.80 7.12
N HIS A 310 -17.63 6.72 6.66
CA HIS A 310 -18.64 5.98 7.43
C HIS A 310 -18.00 5.07 8.49
N ARG A 311 -16.86 4.47 8.15
CA ARG A 311 -16.12 3.58 9.04
C ARG A 311 -15.53 4.35 10.23
N THR A 312 -14.96 5.54 9.98
CA THR A 312 -14.45 6.42 11.04
C THR A 312 -15.54 6.90 11.97
N LEU A 313 -16.70 7.32 11.42
CA LEU A 313 -17.88 7.68 12.19
C LEU A 313 -18.34 6.52 13.11
N LEU A 314 -18.49 5.31 12.57
CA LEU A 314 -18.92 4.15 13.35
C LEU A 314 -17.88 3.77 14.41
N CYS A 315 -16.59 3.84 14.10
CA CYS A 315 -15.52 3.56 15.06
C CYS A 315 -15.54 4.56 16.22
N LYS A 316 -15.64 5.87 15.92
CA LYS A 316 -15.78 6.94 16.90
C LYS A 316 -17.00 6.74 17.80
N TYR A 317 -18.16 6.43 17.21
CA TYR A 317 -19.38 6.15 17.96
C TYR A 317 -19.23 5.00 18.96
N LEU A 318 -18.56 3.92 18.54
CA LEU A 318 -18.28 2.77 19.40
C LEU A 318 -17.25 3.10 20.49
N ALA A 319 -16.25 3.92 20.17
CA ALA A 319 -15.22 4.37 21.12
C ALA A 319 -15.81 5.25 22.23
N ASP A 320 -16.68 6.20 21.88
CA ASP A 320 -17.34 7.09 22.84
C ASP A 320 -18.18 6.30 23.84
N ARG A 321 -18.92 5.29 23.38
CA ARG A 321 -19.70 4.39 24.26
C ARG A 321 -18.84 3.53 25.18
N LYS A 322 -17.58 3.31 24.81
CA LYS A 322 -16.57 2.60 25.63
C LYS A 322 -15.75 3.55 26.50
N GLY A 323 -16.07 4.85 26.52
CA GLY A 323 -15.33 5.86 27.28
C GLY A 323 -13.89 6.05 26.80
N LYS A 324 -13.59 5.71 25.54
CA LYS A 324 -12.27 5.91 24.94
C LYS A 324 -12.23 7.28 24.25
N SER A 325 -11.17 8.05 24.48
CA SER A 325 -10.97 9.32 23.80
C SER A 325 -10.45 9.05 22.38
N MET A 326 -11.25 9.39 21.39
CA MET A 326 -10.96 9.21 19.98
C MET A 326 -11.38 10.47 19.23
N ARG A 327 -10.71 10.77 18.11
CA ARG A 327 -11.09 11.84 17.18
C ARG A 327 -11.01 11.36 15.74
N ILE A 328 -11.83 11.94 14.88
CA ILE A 328 -11.86 11.70 13.43
C ILE A 328 -10.96 12.73 12.78
N ILE A 329 -10.13 12.28 11.84
CA ILE A 329 -9.30 13.12 10.98
C ILE A 329 -9.84 12.99 9.56
N ASN A 330 -10.17 14.12 8.94
CA ASN A 330 -10.57 14.17 7.54
C ASN A 330 -9.50 14.91 6.72
N ASN A 331 -9.33 14.44 5.50
CA ASN A 331 -8.67 15.14 4.41
C ASN A 331 -9.50 15.04 3.14
N ASP A 332 -8.97 15.56 2.03
CA ASP A 332 -9.68 15.68 0.76
C ASP A 332 -10.02 14.32 0.12
N CYS A 333 -9.25 13.25 0.40
CA CYS A 333 -9.42 11.94 -0.24
C CYS A 333 -9.65 10.77 0.73
N HIS A 334 -9.51 10.97 2.04
CA HIS A 334 -9.53 9.92 3.05
C HIS A 334 -9.96 10.42 4.43
N SER A 335 -10.42 9.48 5.26
CA SER A 335 -10.80 9.71 6.66
C SER A 335 -10.24 8.58 7.52
N PHE A 336 -9.59 8.94 8.64
CA PHE A 336 -9.07 7.98 9.62
C PHE A 336 -9.38 8.44 11.05
N VAL A 337 -9.08 7.61 12.06
CA VAL A 337 -9.26 7.99 13.48
C VAL A 337 -7.93 8.03 14.22
N GLU A 338 -7.85 8.88 15.24
CA GLU A 338 -6.78 8.88 16.22
C GLU A 338 -7.34 8.49 17.59
N LEU A 339 -6.77 7.44 18.20
CA LEU A 339 -7.13 6.96 19.53
C LEU A 339 -6.10 7.46 20.54
N TYR A 340 -6.55 8.07 21.63
CA TYR A 340 -5.68 8.43 22.73
C TYR A 340 -5.42 7.22 23.63
N ASP A 341 -4.17 6.75 23.66
CA ASP A 341 -3.73 5.57 24.42
C ASP A 341 -2.28 5.73 24.89
N ASN A 342 -1.98 5.38 26.15
CA ASN A 342 -0.66 5.53 26.78
C ASN A 342 -0.06 6.95 26.67
N ASN A 343 -0.86 7.99 26.90
CA ASN A 343 -0.48 9.40 26.75
C ASN A 343 -0.02 9.82 25.34
N GLN A 344 -0.43 9.07 24.31
CA GLN A 344 -0.13 9.39 22.92
C GLN A 344 -1.35 9.24 22.04
N TRP A 345 -1.44 10.06 21.00
CA TRP A 345 -2.43 9.89 19.95
C TRP A 345 -1.90 8.88 18.93
N LYS A 346 -2.61 7.76 18.78
CA LYS A 346 -2.27 6.71 17.83
C LYS A 346 -3.22 6.77 16.65
N LYS A 347 -2.66 6.96 15.45
CA LYS A 347 -3.40 6.86 14.19
C LYS A 347 -3.86 5.42 13.96
N ILE A 348 -5.12 5.26 13.56
CA ILE A 348 -5.74 4.00 13.14
C ILE A 348 -6.44 4.25 11.81
N ASP A 349 -5.91 3.63 10.76
CA ASP A 349 -6.56 3.61 9.44
C ASP A 349 -7.58 2.46 9.39
N LEU A 350 -8.81 2.76 8.96
CA LEU A 350 -9.91 1.79 8.88
C LEU A 350 -10.16 1.32 7.44
N GLY A 351 -9.30 1.73 6.51
CA GLY A 351 -9.41 1.49 5.08
C GLY A 351 -10.53 2.32 4.43
N GLY A 352 -10.57 2.28 3.10
CA GLY A 352 -11.55 3.02 2.29
C GLY A 352 -11.80 2.32 0.96
N THR A 353 -12.73 2.87 0.18
CA THR A 353 -12.89 2.49 -1.22
C THR A 353 -11.72 3.10 -2.00
N PRO A 354 -11.05 2.37 -2.91
CA PRO A 354 -10.05 2.97 -3.79
C PRO A 354 -10.70 4.07 -4.63
N VAL A 355 -10.09 5.25 -4.68
CA VAL A 355 -10.53 6.38 -5.52
C VAL A 355 -9.33 6.91 -6.30
N THR A 356 -9.56 7.35 -7.54
CA THR A 356 -8.53 8.01 -8.34
C THR A 356 -8.24 9.39 -7.77
N VAL A 357 -6.97 9.68 -7.46
CA VAL A 357 -6.53 10.98 -6.93
C VAL A 357 -5.69 11.70 -7.98
N ILE A 358 -6.04 12.94 -8.32
CA ILE A 358 -5.22 13.85 -9.13
C ILE A 358 -4.52 14.82 -8.20
N MET A 359 -3.18 14.82 -8.21
CA MET A 359 -2.38 15.70 -7.37
C MET A 359 -2.12 17.04 -8.05
N ASP A 360 -2.44 18.13 -7.36
CA ASP A 360 -1.99 19.48 -7.72
C ASP A 360 -0.64 19.77 -7.02
N GLU A 361 0.41 19.91 -7.83
CA GLU A 361 1.78 20.24 -7.38
C GLU A 361 2.15 21.72 -7.59
N SER A 362 1.17 22.61 -7.82
CA SER A 362 1.40 24.06 -8.01
C SER A 362 2.16 24.76 -6.88
N ASN A 363 2.26 24.12 -5.71
CA ASN A 363 3.00 24.59 -4.54
C ASN A 363 4.45 24.05 -4.43
N ALA A 364 4.99 23.38 -5.46
CA ALA A 364 6.31 22.76 -5.39
C ALA A 364 7.47 23.77 -5.31
N PHE A 365 8.46 23.47 -4.45
CA PHE A 365 9.66 24.27 -4.28
C PHE A 365 10.50 24.27 -5.57
N ASN A 366 10.73 25.45 -6.16
CA ASN A 366 11.69 25.62 -7.25
C ASN A 366 13.10 25.50 -6.67
N GLU A 367 13.75 24.34 -6.79
CA GLU A 367 15.19 24.25 -6.57
C GLU A 367 15.91 25.16 -7.58
N LEU A 368 16.51 26.25 -7.08
CA LEU A 368 17.52 27.00 -7.80
C LEU A 368 18.75 26.09 -7.96
N VAL A 369 18.89 25.49 -9.14
CA VAL A 369 20.11 24.82 -9.58
C VAL A 369 21.31 25.74 -9.31
N PRO A 370 22.37 25.29 -8.60
CA PRO A 370 23.56 26.10 -8.38
C PRO A 370 24.18 26.51 -9.72
N GLU A 371 24.26 27.82 -9.96
CA GLU A 371 24.95 28.40 -11.11
C GLU A 371 26.40 27.89 -11.17
N LYS A 372 26.68 27.00 -12.13
CA LYS A 372 27.99 26.94 -12.79
C LYS A 372 27.85 26.41 -14.21
N ASP A 373 28.28 27.28 -15.12
CA ASP A 373 28.68 27.04 -16.51
C ASP A 373 27.59 26.76 -17.55
N ILE A 374 26.88 27.81 -17.98
CA ILE A 374 26.44 27.94 -19.39
C ILE A 374 26.68 29.40 -19.86
N ILE A 375 27.88 29.67 -20.36
CA ILE A 375 28.11 30.77 -21.31
C ILE A 375 28.14 30.18 -22.72
N ALA A 376 27.36 30.81 -23.60
CA ALA A 376 27.21 30.57 -25.04
C ALA A 376 26.41 29.31 -25.38
N SER A 377 25.31 29.36 -26.13
CA SER A 377 25.08 30.21 -27.31
C SER A 377 23.59 30.45 -27.56
N SER A 378 23.25 31.71 -27.71
CA SER A 378 22.01 32.22 -28.28
C SER A 378 21.88 31.87 -29.77
N THR A 379 20.70 31.37 -30.19
CA THR A 379 19.99 31.87 -31.38
C THR A 379 18.52 31.46 -31.33
N SER A 380 17.69 32.40 -31.75
CA SER A 380 16.25 32.58 -31.59
C SER A 380 15.41 32.10 -32.78
N LEU A 381 14.09 32.00 -32.52
CA LEU A 381 12.92 31.86 -33.42
C LEU A 381 12.55 30.38 -33.67
N GLU A 382 11.37 29.89 -33.29
CA GLU A 382 10.03 30.42 -33.55
C GLU A 382 9.08 30.37 -32.33
N GLN A 383 8.51 31.53 -31.98
CA GLN A 383 7.40 31.68 -31.03
C GLN A 383 6.14 32.04 -31.83
N SER A 384 5.43 31.02 -32.32
CA SER A 384 4.08 31.18 -32.88
C SER A 384 3.15 30.00 -32.57
N SER A 385 3.53 29.05 -31.71
CA SER A 385 2.76 27.82 -31.47
C SER A 385 2.01 27.75 -30.13
N LEU A 386 2.21 28.69 -29.21
CA LEU A 386 1.66 28.59 -27.85
C LEU A 386 0.15 28.89 -27.75
N ALA A 387 -0.37 29.82 -28.55
CA ALA A 387 -1.81 30.11 -28.55
C ALA A 387 -2.65 29.06 -29.29
N GLU A 388 -2.06 28.35 -30.27
CA GLU A 388 -2.71 27.19 -30.90
C GLU A 388 -2.59 25.93 -30.04
N ALA A 389 -1.50 25.79 -29.26
CA ALA A 389 -1.33 24.70 -28.31
C ALA A 389 -2.27 24.80 -27.09
N GLU A 390 -2.52 25.99 -26.55
CA GLU A 390 -3.43 26.18 -25.41
C GLU A 390 -4.91 25.95 -25.79
N LEU A 391 -5.32 26.37 -26.99
CA LEU A 391 -6.69 26.10 -27.49
C LEU A 391 -6.90 24.63 -27.88
N GLN A 392 -5.84 23.91 -28.29
CA GLN A 392 -5.86 22.45 -28.46
C GLN A 392 -5.86 21.71 -27.12
N MET A 393 -5.17 22.22 -26.09
CA MET A 393 -5.10 21.60 -24.76
C MET A 393 -6.45 21.60 -24.03
N THR A 394 -7.22 22.69 -24.11
CA THR A 394 -8.56 22.77 -23.50
C THR A 394 -9.61 21.94 -24.23
N ASN A 395 -9.47 21.75 -25.56
CA ASN A 395 -10.35 20.82 -26.30
C ASN A 395 -10.01 19.34 -26.01
N ASN A 396 -8.72 19.02 -25.84
CA ASN A 396 -8.28 17.66 -25.50
C ASN A 396 -8.67 17.21 -24.08
N LEU A 397 -8.81 18.14 -23.13
CA LEU A 397 -9.23 17.83 -21.75
C LEU A 397 -10.70 17.41 -21.66
N PHE A 398 -11.59 17.99 -22.48
CA PHE A 398 -12.99 17.59 -22.55
C PHE A 398 -13.20 16.28 -23.33
N ASP A 399 -12.34 15.98 -24.31
CA ASP A 399 -12.40 14.73 -25.09
C ASP A 399 -11.79 13.52 -24.34
N SER A 400 -10.79 13.73 -23.48
CA SER A 400 -10.13 12.62 -22.75
C SER A 400 -11.03 11.87 -21.75
N ALA A 401 -12.04 12.53 -21.19
CA ALA A 401 -13.05 11.91 -20.32
C ALA A 401 -14.12 11.10 -21.11
N LEU A 402 -14.18 11.29 -22.43
CA LEU A 402 -15.06 10.56 -23.36
C LEU A 402 -14.31 9.52 -24.22
N HIS A 403 -13.03 9.25 -23.96
CA HIS A 403 -12.12 8.53 -24.88
C HIS A 403 -11.47 7.23 -24.38
N VAL A 404 -12.02 6.55 -23.37
CA VAL A 404 -11.70 5.11 -23.19
C VAL A 404 -12.10 4.29 -24.44
N SER A 405 -12.95 4.85 -25.32
CA SER A 405 -13.40 4.26 -26.59
C SER A 405 -12.69 4.78 -27.86
N SER A 406 -11.62 5.59 -27.77
CA SER A 406 -11.17 6.39 -28.93
C SER A 406 -9.66 6.68 -28.99
N ARG A 407 -8.81 5.80 -28.44
CA ARG A 407 -7.38 5.85 -28.76
C ARG A 407 -7.15 5.37 -30.19
N PRO A 408 -6.18 5.93 -30.93
CA PRO A 408 -5.92 5.50 -32.30
C PRO A 408 -5.63 3.99 -32.30
N GLN A 409 -6.51 3.23 -32.95
CA GLN A 409 -6.24 1.85 -33.31
C GLN A 409 -5.50 1.90 -34.64
N ALA A 410 -4.26 1.41 -34.64
CA ALA A 410 -3.55 1.32 -35.89
C ALA A 410 -4.17 0.21 -36.78
N GLN A 411 -4.30 0.51 -38.07
CA GLN A 411 -4.95 -0.37 -39.03
C GLN A 411 -3.95 -1.36 -39.62
N TYR A 412 -4.29 -2.65 -39.57
CA TYR A 412 -3.44 -3.74 -40.10
C TYR A 412 -4.30 -4.78 -40.81
N ALA A 413 -3.71 -5.51 -41.77
CA ALA A 413 -4.42 -6.57 -42.47
C ALA A 413 -4.48 -7.87 -41.67
N ASN A 414 -3.54 -8.08 -40.74
CA ASN A 414 -3.48 -9.26 -39.87
C ASN A 414 -2.70 -8.99 -38.57
N PRO A 415 -2.88 -9.82 -37.52
CA PRO A 415 -2.17 -9.63 -36.24
C PRO A 415 -0.64 -9.68 -36.34
N SER A 416 -0.08 -10.46 -37.27
CA SER A 416 1.38 -10.56 -37.42
C SER A 416 2.02 -9.26 -37.91
N GLU A 417 1.33 -8.51 -38.77
CA GLU A 417 1.75 -7.16 -39.17
C GLU A 417 1.75 -6.20 -37.99
N TYR A 418 0.75 -6.32 -37.11
CA TYR A 418 0.70 -5.53 -35.89
C TYR A 418 1.84 -5.90 -34.94
N TYR A 419 2.17 -7.18 -34.78
CA TYR A 419 3.31 -7.59 -33.96
C TYR A 419 4.63 -7.05 -34.52
N ALA A 420 4.82 -7.11 -35.83
CA ALA A 420 5.98 -6.51 -36.49
C ALA A 420 6.09 -5.00 -36.23
N HIS A 421 4.94 -4.31 -36.27
CA HIS A 421 4.85 -2.89 -35.98
C HIS A 421 5.18 -2.58 -34.51
N CYS A 422 4.71 -3.38 -33.56
CA CYS A 422 4.98 -3.21 -32.13
C CYS A 422 6.47 -3.33 -31.80
N LEU A 423 7.19 -4.20 -32.51
CA LEU A 423 8.61 -4.51 -32.25
C LEU A 423 9.59 -3.70 -33.11
N ASN A 424 9.12 -2.66 -33.84
CA ASN A 424 9.97 -1.90 -34.75
C ASN A 424 9.76 -0.37 -34.63
N GLY A 425 10.85 0.38 -34.82
CA GLY A 425 10.86 1.84 -35.02
C GLY A 425 10.62 2.72 -33.79
N VAL A 426 9.80 2.28 -32.83
CA VAL A 426 9.43 3.05 -31.64
C VAL A 426 10.14 2.51 -30.42
N LYS A 427 10.80 3.38 -29.64
CA LYS A 427 11.60 2.93 -28.50
C LYS A 427 10.79 2.71 -27.23
N LYS A 428 9.70 3.46 -27.02
CA LYS A 428 8.79 3.33 -25.87
C LYS A 428 7.35 3.29 -26.38
N ARG A 429 6.67 2.14 -26.24
CA ARG A 429 5.30 1.96 -26.69
C ARG A 429 4.45 1.40 -25.55
N LEU A 430 3.23 1.92 -25.38
CA LEU A 430 2.23 1.39 -24.47
C LEU A 430 1.00 0.92 -25.23
N ILE A 431 0.60 -0.32 -25.01
CA ILE A 431 -0.60 -0.91 -25.61
C ILE A 431 -1.65 -1.14 -24.53
N GLU A 432 -2.83 -0.56 -24.73
CA GLU A 432 -3.98 -0.77 -23.85
C GLU A 432 -4.84 -1.94 -24.33
N CYS A 433 -5.12 -2.83 -23.39
CA CYS A 433 -5.90 -4.05 -23.60
C CYS A 433 -7.24 -3.92 -22.88
N THR A 434 -8.31 -4.27 -23.59
CA THR A 434 -9.69 -4.22 -23.07
C THR A 434 -9.97 -5.25 -21.96
N SER A 435 -9.11 -6.26 -21.79
CA SER A 435 -9.23 -7.28 -20.75
C SER A 435 -7.87 -7.90 -20.39
N SER A 436 -7.80 -8.55 -19.23
CA SER A 436 -6.62 -9.32 -18.78
C SER A 436 -6.31 -10.51 -19.70
N THR A 437 -7.34 -11.14 -20.29
CA THR A 437 -7.19 -12.23 -21.27
C THR A 437 -6.53 -11.72 -22.55
N LEU A 438 -6.94 -10.55 -23.07
CA LEU A 438 -6.31 -9.94 -24.23
C LEU A 438 -4.85 -9.60 -23.94
N LEU A 439 -4.57 -8.99 -22.78
CA LEU A 439 -3.22 -8.66 -22.34
C LEU A 439 -2.33 -9.91 -22.31
N THR A 440 -2.81 -10.99 -21.70
CA THR A 440 -2.08 -12.25 -21.60
C THR A 440 -1.84 -12.88 -22.97
N GLY A 441 -2.85 -12.94 -23.83
CA GLY A 441 -2.73 -13.47 -25.19
C GLY A 441 -1.77 -12.66 -26.05
N LEU A 442 -1.91 -11.33 -26.02
CA LEU A 442 -1.05 -10.41 -26.77
C LEU A 442 0.41 -10.52 -26.31
N ARG A 443 0.64 -10.63 -24.99
CA ARG A 443 1.96 -10.87 -24.40
C ARG A 443 2.62 -12.13 -24.98
N PHE A 444 1.92 -13.26 -24.99
CA PHE A 444 2.46 -14.51 -25.55
C PHE A 444 2.67 -14.42 -27.07
N ALA A 445 1.73 -13.79 -27.79
CA ALA A 445 1.82 -13.61 -29.24
C ALA A 445 3.05 -12.77 -29.65
N LEU A 446 3.28 -11.65 -28.95
CA LEU A 446 4.43 -10.78 -29.18
C LEU A 446 5.76 -11.46 -28.86
N ASP A 447 5.87 -12.18 -27.75
CA ASP A 447 7.09 -12.92 -27.40
C ASP A 447 7.35 -14.06 -28.41
N LYS A 448 6.30 -14.79 -28.81
CA LYS A 448 6.41 -15.83 -29.84
C LYS A 448 6.91 -15.26 -31.16
N TYR A 449 6.30 -14.18 -31.62
CA TYR A 449 6.69 -13.50 -32.86
C TYR A 449 8.12 -12.96 -32.77
N ALA A 450 8.50 -12.33 -31.66
CA ALA A 450 9.87 -11.85 -31.44
C ALA A 450 10.89 -12.98 -31.56
N ARG A 451 10.63 -14.15 -30.96
CA ARG A 451 11.50 -15.33 -31.07
C ARG A 451 11.59 -15.88 -32.48
N GLU A 452 10.47 -15.93 -33.22
CA GLU A 452 10.44 -16.35 -34.62
C GLU A 452 11.28 -15.43 -35.50
N GLN A 453 11.34 -14.13 -35.16
CA GLN A 453 12.19 -13.14 -35.82
C GLN A 453 13.62 -13.03 -35.23
N ASN A 454 14.00 -13.89 -34.27
CA ASN A 454 15.27 -13.84 -33.54
C ASN A 454 15.55 -12.50 -32.84
N ILE A 455 14.50 -11.82 -32.36
CA ILE A 455 14.59 -10.62 -31.54
C ILE A 455 14.59 -11.04 -30.07
N PRO A 456 15.66 -10.73 -29.28
CA PRO A 456 15.68 -11.02 -27.85
C PRO A 456 14.53 -10.32 -27.13
N CYS A 457 13.74 -11.06 -26.37
CA CYS A 457 12.58 -10.54 -25.63
C CYS A 457 12.64 -10.97 -24.17
N PHE A 458 12.48 -10.02 -23.25
CA PHE A 458 12.35 -10.26 -21.82
C PHE A 458 10.97 -9.86 -21.33
N TYR A 459 10.35 -10.71 -20.49
CA TYR A 459 9.10 -10.40 -19.82
C TYR A 459 9.36 -9.89 -18.41
N ALA A 460 8.77 -8.75 -18.05
CA ALA A 460 8.52 -8.42 -16.66
C ALA A 460 7.01 -8.53 -16.39
N HIS A 461 6.60 -9.47 -15.54
CA HIS A 461 5.19 -9.61 -15.17
C HIS A 461 4.86 -8.78 -13.93
N THR A 462 5.82 -8.66 -13.02
CA THR A 462 5.71 -7.93 -11.76
C THR A 462 6.82 -6.87 -11.67
N PRO A 463 6.65 -5.84 -10.83
CA PRO A 463 7.69 -4.83 -10.59
C PRO A 463 9.01 -5.44 -10.09
N SER A 464 8.97 -6.53 -9.31
CA SER A 464 10.18 -7.23 -8.85
C SER A 464 11.03 -7.82 -9.98
N ASP A 465 10.44 -8.10 -11.14
CA ASP A 465 11.16 -8.59 -12.31
C ASP A 465 12.04 -7.48 -12.95
N LEU A 466 11.81 -6.21 -12.62
CA LEU A 466 12.55 -5.03 -13.11
C LEU A 466 13.74 -4.64 -12.24
N THR A 467 14.30 -5.58 -11.47
CA THR A 467 15.56 -5.38 -10.75
C THR A 467 16.72 -5.74 -11.67
N LEU A 468 17.84 -5.00 -11.66
CA LEU A 468 19.06 -5.33 -12.41
C LEU A 468 20.06 -6.09 -11.56
N LEU A 469 20.04 -5.85 -10.25
CA LEU A 469 20.94 -6.47 -9.29
C LEU A 469 20.13 -7.28 -8.28
N GLN A 470 20.59 -8.50 -8.03
CA GLN A 470 20.05 -9.36 -6.99
C GLN A 470 21.16 -9.83 -6.04
N LEU A 471 20.80 -9.96 -4.77
CA LEU A 471 21.64 -10.64 -3.80
C LEU A 471 21.48 -12.15 -4.00
N THR A 472 22.51 -12.82 -4.52
CA THR A 472 22.52 -14.28 -4.66
C THR A 472 23.55 -14.93 -3.76
N LEU A 473 23.15 -16.05 -3.16
CA LEU A 473 24.04 -16.96 -2.47
C LEU A 473 24.83 -17.74 -3.53
N LYS A 474 26.15 -17.55 -3.62
CA LYS A 474 26.98 -18.38 -4.50
C LYS A 474 27.10 -19.79 -3.92
N ASN A 475 26.93 -20.78 -4.79
CA ASN A 475 27.27 -22.16 -4.49
C ASN A 475 28.80 -22.26 -4.43
N ALA A 476 29.40 -22.25 -3.24
CA ALA A 476 30.81 -22.58 -3.12
C ALA A 476 30.98 -24.04 -3.55
N THR A 477 32.12 -24.34 -4.17
CA THR A 477 32.51 -25.70 -4.56
C THR A 477 32.23 -26.66 -3.41
N ARG A 478 31.27 -27.59 -3.63
CA ARG A 478 30.69 -28.60 -2.68
C ARG A 478 29.31 -28.32 -2.07
N GLY A 479 28.49 -27.41 -2.61
CA GLY A 479 27.06 -27.35 -2.25
C GLY A 479 26.76 -26.67 -0.91
N GLN A 480 27.69 -25.84 -0.43
CA GLN A 480 27.50 -24.95 0.70
C GLN A 480 27.54 -23.50 0.19
N ALA A 481 26.57 -22.68 0.57
CA ALA A 481 26.62 -21.26 0.24
C ALA A 481 27.60 -20.52 1.15
N GLN A 482 28.35 -19.58 0.56
CA GLN A 482 28.96 -18.49 1.30
C GLN A 482 28.20 -17.20 0.95
N PHE A 483 27.92 -16.38 1.96
CA PHE A 483 27.45 -15.02 1.72
C PHE A 483 28.61 -14.20 1.16
N GLU A 484 28.69 -14.06 -0.17
CA GLU A 484 29.46 -12.97 -0.75
C GLU A 484 28.56 -11.73 -0.78
N SER A 485 29.07 -10.60 -0.28
CA SER A 485 28.40 -9.29 -0.34
C SER A 485 28.43 -8.68 -1.73
N SER A 486 28.45 -9.50 -2.77
CA SER A 486 28.56 -9.10 -4.17
C SER A 486 27.18 -9.12 -4.79
N PHE A 487 26.72 -7.98 -5.30
CA PHE A 487 25.52 -7.93 -6.12
C PHE A 487 25.81 -8.65 -7.45
N TYR A 488 24.91 -9.53 -7.87
CA TYR A 488 24.98 -10.21 -9.16
C TYR A 488 23.90 -9.66 -10.09
N PRO A 489 24.11 -9.71 -11.41
CA PRO A 489 23.05 -9.44 -12.37
C PRO A 489 21.83 -10.34 -12.07
N SER A 490 20.65 -9.74 -12.03
CA SER A 490 19.36 -10.43 -12.04
C SER A 490 19.12 -11.10 -13.39
N ALA A 491 17.98 -11.78 -13.58
CA ALA A 491 17.59 -12.28 -14.91
C ALA A 491 17.49 -11.15 -15.95
N LEU A 492 16.99 -9.98 -15.57
CA LEU A 492 16.97 -8.79 -16.42
C LEU A 492 18.38 -8.23 -16.63
N GLY A 493 19.19 -8.17 -15.57
CA GLY A 493 20.59 -7.73 -15.66
C GLY A 493 21.42 -8.61 -16.60
N GLU A 494 21.23 -9.94 -16.56
CA GLU A 494 21.85 -10.88 -17.50
C GLU A 494 21.33 -10.65 -18.92
N PHE A 495 20.02 -10.49 -19.10
CA PHE A 495 19.43 -10.21 -20.41
C PHE A 495 20.01 -8.94 -21.04
N ILE A 496 20.08 -7.84 -20.29
CA ILE A 496 20.62 -6.56 -20.77
C ILE A 496 22.11 -6.66 -21.05
N THR A 497 22.87 -7.40 -20.22
CA THR A 497 24.30 -7.60 -20.43
C THR A 497 24.57 -8.40 -21.71
N GLN A 498 23.74 -9.41 -21.99
CA GLN A 498 23.88 -10.28 -23.17
C GLN A 498 23.32 -9.63 -24.44
N ASN A 499 22.33 -8.73 -24.31
CA ASN A 499 21.58 -8.16 -25.42
C ASN A 499 21.56 -6.63 -25.34
N LYS A 500 22.36 -6.00 -26.20
CA LYS A 500 22.33 -4.53 -26.37
C LYS A 500 21.11 -4.01 -27.12
N ARG A 501 20.42 -4.92 -27.82
CA ARG A 501 19.18 -4.69 -28.58
C ARG A 501 18.20 -5.80 -28.27
N GLY A 502 16.93 -5.46 -28.21
CA GLY A 502 15.88 -6.39 -27.81
C GLY A 502 14.65 -5.65 -27.30
N VAL A 503 13.70 -6.41 -26.78
CA VAL A 503 12.40 -5.93 -26.34
C VAL A 503 12.24 -6.26 -24.86
N LEU A 504 12.02 -5.23 -24.05
CA LEU A 504 11.57 -5.35 -22.68
C LEU A 504 10.06 -5.17 -22.67
N LEU A 505 9.33 -6.28 -22.57
CA LEU A 505 7.88 -6.29 -22.57
C LEU A 505 7.39 -6.39 -21.12
N ILE A 506 6.60 -5.41 -20.69
CA ILE A 506 6.26 -5.17 -19.28
C ILE A 506 4.75 -5.24 -19.11
N ASN A 507 4.28 -6.09 -18.19
CA ASN A 507 2.90 -6.07 -17.74
C ASN A 507 2.75 -5.03 -16.65
N TYR A 508 2.18 -3.89 -17.02
CA TYR A 508 1.95 -2.78 -16.13
C TYR A 508 0.65 -2.92 -15.31
N ALA A 509 -0.24 -3.87 -15.67
CA ALA A 509 -1.49 -4.09 -14.93
C ALA A 509 -1.29 -4.61 -13.49
N THR A 510 -0.09 -5.10 -13.14
CA THR A 510 0.26 -5.61 -11.80
C THR A 510 0.90 -4.58 -10.89
N PHE A 511 1.14 -3.35 -11.37
CA PHE A 511 1.85 -2.30 -10.66
C PHE A 511 0.91 -1.51 -9.77
N LYS A 512 1.35 -1.20 -8.54
CA LYS A 512 0.70 -0.26 -7.62
C LYS A 512 1.18 1.16 -7.86
N ALA A 513 0.37 2.17 -7.49
CA ALA A 513 0.69 3.61 -7.63
C ALA A 513 2.16 3.98 -7.34
N SER A 514 2.71 3.53 -6.20
CA SER A 514 4.09 3.80 -5.80
C SER A 514 5.16 3.14 -6.69
N GLU A 515 4.82 2.02 -7.32
CA GLU A 515 5.72 1.27 -8.20
C GLU A 515 5.81 1.92 -9.58
N TRP A 516 4.72 2.51 -10.10
CA TRP A 516 4.77 3.31 -11.33
C TRP A 516 5.79 4.45 -11.19
N VAL A 517 5.72 5.19 -10.09
CA VAL A 517 6.65 6.30 -9.80
C VAL A 517 8.09 5.79 -9.70
N ARG A 518 8.30 4.69 -8.97
CA ARG A 518 9.64 4.09 -8.80
C ARG A 518 10.30 3.70 -10.12
N TYR A 519 9.52 3.21 -11.09
CA TYR A 519 10.04 2.72 -12.37
C TYR A 519 9.90 3.74 -13.51
N ASN A 520 9.52 4.99 -13.24
CA ASN A 520 9.46 6.06 -14.26
C ASN A 520 10.81 6.33 -14.92
N THR A 521 11.92 6.19 -14.18
CA THR A 521 13.29 6.38 -14.73
C THR A 521 13.63 5.41 -15.86
N LEU A 522 12.91 4.29 -15.99
CA LEU A 522 13.03 3.37 -17.13
C LEU A 522 12.51 4.00 -18.44
N LEU A 523 11.57 4.94 -18.33
CA LEU A 523 10.85 5.56 -19.44
C LEU A 523 11.38 6.96 -19.78
N ASP A 524 12.23 7.55 -18.93
CA ASP A 524 12.87 8.84 -19.18
C ASP A 524 13.89 8.77 -20.33
N ASP A 525 14.35 9.93 -20.83
CA ASP A 525 15.34 9.98 -21.92
C ASP A 525 16.68 9.35 -21.52
N LEU A 526 17.07 9.55 -20.26
CA LEU A 526 18.17 8.87 -19.61
C LEU A 526 17.64 7.66 -18.85
N ARG A 527 17.56 6.54 -19.55
CA ARG A 527 16.91 5.34 -19.03
C ARG A 527 17.75 4.65 -17.97
N GLU A 528 17.22 4.56 -16.76
CA GLU A 528 17.90 3.97 -15.62
C GLU A 528 17.01 3.00 -14.82
N LEU A 529 17.61 1.92 -14.36
CA LEU A 529 17.06 1.00 -13.36
C LEU A 529 18.14 0.74 -12.31
N ASP A 530 17.80 0.71 -11.03
CA ASP A 530 18.76 0.54 -9.92
C ASP A 530 20.00 1.48 -10.02
N LYS A 531 19.80 2.70 -10.53
CA LYS A 531 20.85 3.70 -10.82
C LYS A 531 21.90 3.25 -11.84
N GLN A 532 21.59 2.24 -12.66
CA GLN A 532 22.39 1.81 -13.79
C GLN A 532 21.66 2.13 -15.10
N ARG A 533 22.42 2.64 -16.07
CA ARG A 533 21.89 2.94 -17.40
C ARG A 533 21.54 1.66 -18.14
N ILE A 534 20.35 1.64 -18.74
CA ILE A 534 19.96 0.60 -19.68
C ILE A 534 20.30 1.04 -21.13
N PRO A 535 20.59 0.11 -22.05
CA PRO A 535 20.88 0.44 -23.44
C PRO A 535 19.74 1.20 -24.16
N ASP A 536 20.09 2.29 -24.85
CA ASP A 536 19.14 3.14 -25.59
C ASP A 536 18.48 2.45 -26.80
N ASP A 537 19.04 1.32 -27.25
CA ASP A 537 18.54 0.51 -28.37
C ASP A 537 17.55 -0.59 -27.91
N LEU A 538 17.25 -0.69 -26.61
CA LEU A 538 16.17 -1.55 -26.12
C LEU A 538 14.81 -0.88 -26.36
N ILE A 539 13.88 -1.67 -26.90
CA ILE A 539 12.47 -1.27 -27.03
C ILE A 539 11.77 -1.60 -25.71
N VAL A 540 11.14 -0.62 -25.09
CA VAL A 540 10.27 -0.81 -23.92
C VAL A 540 8.83 -0.86 -24.41
N LEU A 541 8.19 -2.02 -24.25
CA LEU A 541 6.83 -2.27 -24.67
C LEU A 541 5.97 -2.55 -23.44
N GLY A 542 5.15 -1.58 -23.04
CA GLY A 542 4.20 -1.73 -21.94
C GLY A 542 2.88 -2.32 -22.40
N LEU A 543 2.30 -3.21 -21.60
CA LEU A 543 0.92 -3.67 -21.73
C LEU A 543 0.14 -3.25 -20.48
N LEU A 544 -1.01 -2.63 -20.68
CA LEU A 544 -1.90 -2.20 -19.61
C LEU A 544 -3.30 -2.77 -19.85
N SER A 545 -4.00 -3.16 -18.79
CA SER A 545 -5.43 -3.43 -18.85
C SER A 545 -6.15 -2.66 -17.76
N HIS A 546 -7.26 -2.03 -18.14
CA HIS A 546 -8.10 -1.22 -17.25
C HIS A 546 -8.98 -2.06 -16.32
N GLN A 547 -9.12 -3.37 -16.60
CA GLN A 547 -9.81 -4.31 -15.71
C GLN A 547 -8.80 -4.94 -14.75
N GLY A 548 -8.75 -4.43 -13.51
CA GLY A 548 -7.94 -5.00 -12.42
C GLY A 548 -6.84 -4.09 -11.88
N ALA A 549 -6.56 -2.94 -12.48
CA ALA A 549 -5.65 -1.96 -11.92
C ALA A 549 -6.33 -1.20 -10.77
N ALA A 550 -5.80 -1.27 -9.55
CA ALA A 550 -6.31 -0.57 -8.37
C ALA A 550 -6.20 0.97 -8.46
N SER A 551 -5.57 1.49 -9.53
CA SER A 551 -5.43 2.90 -9.85
C SER A 551 -5.08 3.03 -11.34
N LEU A 552 -5.78 3.88 -12.10
CA LEU A 552 -5.36 4.26 -13.44
C LEU A 552 -4.08 5.12 -13.37
N PRO A 553 -3.11 4.95 -14.27
CA PRO A 553 -1.91 5.79 -14.29
C PRO A 553 -2.28 7.25 -14.59
N GLY A 554 -1.58 8.21 -13.99
CA GLY A 554 -1.71 9.63 -14.33
C GLY A 554 -1.19 9.94 -15.74
N ASN A 555 -1.52 11.13 -16.25
CA ASN A 555 -1.02 11.61 -17.55
C ASN A 555 0.51 11.69 -17.61
N ASP A 556 1.16 11.85 -16.46
CA ASP A 556 2.62 11.83 -16.34
C ASP A 556 3.19 10.47 -16.81
N PHE A 557 2.54 9.36 -16.49
CA PHE A 557 2.94 8.03 -16.96
C PHE A 557 2.77 7.90 -18.48
N TYR A 558 1.61 8.27 -19.01
CA TYR A 558 1.30 8.15 -20.43
C TYR A 558 2.22 9.00 -21.31
N SER A 559 2.53 10.23 -20.88
CA SER A 559 3.37 11.17 -21.63
C SER A 559 4.82 10.71 -21.82
N ARG A 560 5.30 9.74 -21.03
CA ARG A 560 6.66 9.19 -21.12
C ARG A 560 6.82 8.14 -22.23
N PHE A 561 5.73 7.65 -22.80
CA PHE A 561 5.78 6.75 -23.97
C PHE A 561 5.79 7.56 -25.27
N ASP A 562 6.56 7.08 -26.25
CA ASP A 562 6.61 7.70 -27.58
C ASP A 562 5.29 7.45 -28.34
N VAL A 563 4.66 6.30 -28.08
CA VAL A 563 3.36 5.90 -28.67
C VAL A 563 2.49 5.23 -27.60
N VAL A 564 1.23 5.65 -27.54
CA VAL A 564 0.19 5.02 -26.72
C VAL A 564 -0.99 4.69 -27.63
N GLU A 565 -1.39 3.41 -27.67
CA GLU A 565 -2.44 2.93 -28.57
C GLU A 565 -3.32 1.87 -27.90
N ALA A 566 -4.56 1.73 -28.40
CA ALA A 566 -5.41 0.60 -28.03
C ALA A 566 -5.07 -0.61 -28.92
N SER A 567 -5.06 -1.81 -28.35
CA SER A 567 -4.86 -3.04 -29.13
C SER A 567 -5.94 -3.14 -30.22
N PRO A 568 -5.57 -3.21 -31.51
CA PRO A 568 -6.50 -3.49 -32.61
C PRO A 568 -6.84 -4.98 -32.70
N VAL A 569 -6.06 -5.83 -32.01
CA VAL A 569 -6.24 -7.28 -31.99
C VAL A 569 -7.29 -7.67 -30.96
N MET A 570 -8.17 -8.59 -31.34
CA MET A 570 -9.25 -9.11 -30.50
C MET A 570 -8.83 -10.35 -29.72
N VAL A 571 -9.54 -10.65 -28.63
CA VAL A 571 -9.27 -11.84 -27.78
C VAL A 571 -9.22 -13.13 -28.59
N ASP A 572 -10.13 -13.30 -29.55
CA ASP A 572 -10.21 -14.50 -30.38
C ASP A 572 -8.99 -14.71 -31.28
N GLU A 573 -8.26 -13.65 -31.62
CA GLU A 573 -7.07 -13.71 -32.48
C GLU A 573 -5.81 -14.07 -31.70
N VAL A 574 -5.79 -13.82 -30.38
CA VAL A 574 -4.64 -14.12 -29.50
C VAL A 574 -4.85 -15.32 -28.59
N LYS A 575 -6.07 -15.86 -28.48
CA LYS A 575 -6.36 -16.98 -27.57
C LYS A 575 -5.48 -18.20 -27.83
N GLU A 576 -5.18 -18.48 -29.09
CA GLU A 576 -4.34 -19.61 -29.52
C GLU A 576 -2.85 -19.39 -29.18
N ALA A 577 -2.44 -18.14 -28.91
CA ALA A 577 -1.09 -17.84 -28.46
C ALA A 577 -0.90 -18.17 -26.97
N ILE A 578 -1.98 -18.18 -26.19
CA ILE A 578 -1.94 -18.55 -24.77
C ILE A 578 -1.68 -20.05 -24.67
N PRO A 579 -0.58 -20.50 -24.03
CA PRO A 579 -0.35 -21.91 -23.80
C PRO A 579 -1.51 -22.54 -23.04
N ALA A 580 -2.00 -23.68 -23.55
CA ALA A 580 -3.08 -24.41 -22.91
C ALA A 580 -2.60 -25.04 -21.60
N LEU A 581 -3.35 -24.79 -20.52
CA LEU A 581 -3.09 -25.43 -19.22
C LEU A 581 -3.11 -26.97 -19.35
N PRO A 582 -2.42 -27.69 -18.44
CA PRO A 582 -2.36 -29.15 -18.45
C PRO A 582 -3.75 -29.79 -18.56
N ALA A 583 -3.89 -30.76 -19.48
CA ALA A 583 -5.15 -31.45 -19.73
C ALA A 583 -5.54 -32.38 -18.57
N SER A 584 -6.83 -32.71 -18.42
CA SER A 584 -7.29 -33.57 -17.31
C SER A 584 -6.97 -35.07 -17.48
N SER A 585 -6.39 -35.49 -18.61
CA SER A 585 -6.05 -36.89 -18.88
C SER A 585 -4.89 -37.00 -19.86
N PHE A 586 -4.11 -38.08 -19.77
CA PHE A 586 -3.03 -38.36 -20.72
C PHE A 586 -3.58 -38.89 -22.04
N PRO A 587 -2.81 -38.75 -23.14
CA PRO A 587 -3.00 -39.55 -24.34
C PRO A 587 -2.89 -41.06 -24.01
N PRO A 588 -3.66 -41.93 -24.69
CA PRO A 588 -3.62 -43.37 -24.45
C PRO A 588 -2.21 -43.94 -24.56
N GLY A 589 -1.74 -44.62 -23.51
CA GLY A 589 -0.44 -45.31 -23.48
C GLY A 589 0.70 -44.58 -22.77
N GLN A 590 0.60 -43.26 -22.52
CA GLN A 590 1.64 -42.48 -21.83
C GLN A 590 1.51 -42.45 -20.30
N GLU A 591 0.38 -42.92 -19.76
CA GLU A 591 0.07 -42.92 -18.32
C GLU A 591 1.06 -43.75 -17.47
N LYS A 592 1.62 -44.83 -18.05
CA LYS A 592 2.44 -45.80 -17.31
C LYS A 592 3.83 -45.27 -16.95
N GLU A 593 4.30 -44.23 -17.64
CA GLU A 593 5.63 -43.63 -17.45
C GLU A 593 5.55 -42.24 -16.80
N ALA A 594 4.35 -41.80 -16.41
CA ALA A 594 4.14 -40.48 -15.85
C ALA A 594 4.77 -40.33 -14.46
N ARG A 595 5.54 -39.25 -14.28
CA ARG A 595 5.96 -38.79 -12.95
C ARG A 595 4.81 -38.07 -12.28
N VAL A 596 4.37 -38.56 -11.13
CA VAL A 596 3.29 -37.95 -10.36
C VAL A 596 3.88 -37.02 -9.30
N ILE A 597 3.40 -35.77 -9.27
CA ILE A 597 3.63 -34.83 -8.16
C ILE A 597 2.29 -34.49 -7.51
N ASN A 598 2.21 -34.58 -6.19
CA ASN A 598 1.06 -34.05 -5.44
C ASN A 598 1.47 -32.80 -4.69
N LEU A 599 0.83 -31.68 -5.01
CA LEU A 599 1.13 -30.37 -4.44
C LEU A 599 0.28 -30.06 -3.21
N PHE A 600 -0.79 -30.82 -2.97
CA PHE A 600 -1.68 -30.67 -1.82
C PHE A 600 -2.20 -29.23 -1.62
N ASN A 601 -2.43 -28.50 -2.71
CA ASN A 601 -2.85 -27.10 -2.66
C ASN A 601 -1.95 -26.22 -1.76
N ALA A 602 -0.66 -26.60 -1.63
CA ALA A 602 0.26 -25.97 -0.69
C ALA A 602 0.96 -24.76 -1.32
N SER A 603 1.07 -23.67 -0.56
CA SER A 603 1.70 -22.42 -1.00
C SER A 603 3.20 -22.53 -1.31
N ASP A 604 3.87 -23.59 -0.85
CA ASP A 604 5.30 -23.85 -1.12
C ASP A 604 5.54 -24.56 -2.46
N TRP A 605 4.55 -24.64 -3.35
CA TRP A 605 4.63 -25.33 -4.64
C TRP A 605 5.82 -24.84 -5.49
N GLU A 606 6.10 -23.54 -5.50
CA GLU A 606 7.16 -22.94 -6.31
C GLU A 606 8.54 -23.43 -5.87
N ASN A 607 8.78 -23.45 -4.56
CA ASN A 607 10.01 -23.98 -3.96
C ASN A 607 10.22 -25.46 -4.29
N ARG A 608 9.14 -26.25 -4.43
CA ARG A 608 9.22 -27.67 -4.82
C ARG A 608 9.57 -27.85 -6.30
N LEU A 609 9.03 -26.99 -7.17
CA LEU A 609 9.21 -27.09 -8.61
C LEU A 609 10.53 -26.48 -9.08
N LEU A 610 10.88 -25.28 -8.63
CA LEU A 610 12.10 -24.55 -9.00
C LEU A 610 13.30 -24.92 -8.12
N GLY A 611 13.04 -25.25 -6.86
CA GLY A 611 14.07 -25.47 -5.85
C GLY A 611 14.16 -24.29 -4.89
N ALA A 612 14.84 -24.51 -3.78
CA ALA A 612 14.98 -23.49 -2.76
C ALA A 612 16.31 -23.62 -2.00
N TRP A 613 16.78 -22.50 -1.45
CA TRP A 613 17.83 -22.53 -0.46
C TRP A 613 17.26 -23.00 0.87
N VAL A 614 17.72 -24.16 1.33
CA VAL A 614 17.32 -24.75 2.61
C VAL A 614 18.47 -24.59 3.59
N LEU A 615 18.18 -24.01 4.74
CA LEU A 615 19.15 -23.83 5.80
C LEU A 615 19.55 -25.18 6.39
N ASN A 616 20.83 -25.57 6.35
CA ASN A 616 21.32 -26.82 6.92
C ASN A 616 22.52 -26.54 7.83
N LYS A 617 22.34 -26.70 9.15
CA LYS A 617 23.30 -26.26 10.19
C LYS A 617 23.46 -24.73 10.15
N SER A 618 24.70 -24.24 10.04
CA SER A 618 25.06 -22.82 9.95
C SER A 618 25.12 -22.26 8.53
N GLY A 619 24.82 -23.08 7.51
CA GLY A 619 24.93 -22.69 6.10
C GLY A 619 23.69 -23.00 5.27
N TRP A 620 23.61 -22.43 4.07
CA TRP A 620 22.54 -22.72 3.12
C TRP A 620 22.97 -23.82 2.16
N LYS A 621 22.05 -24.72 1.86
CA LYS A 621 22.19 -25.74 0.84
C LYS A 621 21.08 -25.57 -0.20
N TYR A 622 21.47 -25.38 -1.45
CA TYR A 622 20.49 -25.35 -2.54
C TYR A 622 19.92 -26.75 -2.73
N GLN A 623 18.61 -26.88 -2.60
CA GLN A 623 17.87 -28.07 -2.96
C GLN A 623 17.27 -27.85 -4.34
N SER A 624 17.77 -28.62 -5.32
CA SER A 624 17.28 -28.55 -6.70
C SER A 624 15.78 -28.88 -6.76
N GLY A 625 15.03 -28.09 -7.52
CA GLY A 625 13.62 -28.33 -7.78
C GLY A 625 13.38 -29.52 -8.70
N LEU A 626 12.11 -29.91 -8.77
CA LEU A 626 11.65 -31.03 -9.58
C LEU A 626 11.75 -30.75 -11.08
N LEU A 627 11.53 -29.52 -11.56
CA LEU A 627 11.65 -29.19 -12.99
C LEU A 627 13.07 -29.42 -13.53
N ALA A 628 14.09 -28.96 -12.79
CA ALA A 628 15.48 -29.18 -13.16
C ALA A 628 15.84 -30.68 -13.17
N THR A 629 15.28 -31.42 -12.21
CA THR A 629 15.46 -32.88 -12.11
C THR A 629 14.81 -33.59 -13.29
N TRP A 630 13.54 -33.28 -13.61
CA TRP A 630 12.80 -33.87 -14.73
C TRP A 630 13.42 -33.55 -16.09
N ARG A 631 13.94 -32.33 -16.26
CA ARG A 631 14.69 -31.96 -17.46
C ARG A 631 15.95 -32.79 -17.62
N LYS A 632 16.72 -32.99 -16.55
CA LYS A 632 17.95 -33.79 -16.56
C LYS A 632 17.66 -35.29 -16.79
N GLU A 633 16.57 -35.80 -16.23
CA GLU A 633 16.13 -37.19 -16.37
C GLU A 633 15.44 -37.48 -17.73
N GLY A 634 15.11 -36.45 -18.52
CA GLY A 634 14.42 -36.63 -19.79
C GLY A 634 12.97 -37.11 -19.62
N VAL A 635 12.27 -36.64 -18.58
CA VAL A 635 10.89 -37.06 -18.30
C VAL A 635 9.96 -36.63 -19.43
N VAL A 636 9.17 -37.58 -19.95
CA VAL A 636 8.26 -37.40 -21.08
C VAL A 636 6.79 -37.22 -20.67
N ALA A 637 6.44 -37.48 -19.42
CA ALA A 637 5.07 -37.34 -18.91
C ALA A 637 5.08 -36.95 -17.43
N VAL A 638 4.29 -35.93 -17.06
CA VAL A 638 4.13 -35.48 -15.67
C VAL A 638 2.65 -35.27 -15.35
N GLU A 639 2.19 -35.85 -14.24
CA GLU A 639 0.87 -35.61 -13.67
C GLU A 639 0.98 -34.71 -12.44
N ILE A 640 0.30 -33.57 -12.51
CA ILE A 640 0.23 -32.58 -11.43
C ILE A 640 -1.07 -32.80 -10.69
N GLN A 641 -0.97 -33.34 -9.47
CA GLN A 641 -2.09 -33.59 -8.60
C GLN A 641 -2.32 -32.44 -7.62
N ASN A 642 -3.56 -32.00 -7.48
CA ASN A 642 -4.00 -31.01 -6.49
C ASN A 642 -3.14 -29.73 -6.49
N GLY A 643 -2.97 -29.14 -7.68
CA GLY A 643 -2.28 -27.86 -7.87
C GLY A 643 -3.18 -26.68 -7.51
N LEU A 644 -2.60 -25.48 -7.39
CA LEU A 644 -3.34 -24.24 -7.12
C LEU A 644 -3.98 -23.71 -8.42
N TRP A 645 -4.85 -24.48 -9.08
CA TRP A 645 -5.40 -24.09 -10.40
C TRP A 645 -6.30 -22.83 -10.36
N GLU A 646 -6.78 -22.46 -9.17
CA GLU A 646 -7.52 -21.20 -8.94
C GLU A 646 -6.58 -19.99 -8.75
N SER A 647 -5.26 -20.21 -8.62
CA SER A 647 -4.27 -19.15 -8.52
C SER A 647 -3.78 -18.76 -9.91
N GLU A 648 -3.91 -17.47 -10.25
CA GLU A 648 -3.39 -16.92 -11.50
C GLU A 648 -1.87 -17.10 -11.62
N ASP A 649 -1.13 -16.92 -10.53
CA ASP A 649 0.33 -17.13 -10.49
C ASP A 649 0.72 -18.57 -10.85
N PHE A 650 0.00 -19.55 -10.32
CA PHE A 650 0.24 -20.97 -10.58
C PHE A 650 -0.08 -21.35 -12.03
N CYS A 651 -1.21 -20.85 -12.55
CA CYS A 651 -1.60 -21.06 -13.94
C CYS A 651 -0.58 -20.42 -14.90
N ARG A 652 -0.20 -19.16 -14.67
CA ARG A 652 0.83 -18.45 -15.44
C ARG A 652 2.15 -19.19 -15.43
N PHE A 653 2.58 -19.71 -14.27
CA PHE A 653 3.80 -20.49 -14.15
C PHE A 653 3.83 -21.68 -15.11
N TRP A 654 2.76 -22.49 -15.15
CA TRP A 654 2.71 -23.66 -16.03
C TRP A 654 2.64 -23.29 -17.51
N GLN A 655 1.95 -22.19 -17.84
CA GLN A 655 1.95 -21.65 -19.20
C GLN A 655 3.35 -21.22 -19.63
N GLU A 656 4.11 -20.54 -18.76
CA GLU A 656 5.50 -20.15 -19.02
C GLU A 656 6.43 -21.37 -19.16
N VAL A 657 6.25 -22.42 -18.35
CA VAL A 657 7.00 -23.67 -18.45
C VAL A 657 6.81 -24.32 -19.82
N GLN A 658 5.56 -24.38 -20.31
CA GLN A 658 5.23 -24.91 -21.64
C GLN A 658 5.77 -24.00 -22.75
N PHE A 659 5.54 -22.69 -22.64
CA PHE A 659 5.93 -21.70 -23.64
C PHE A 659 7.44 -21.63 -23.86
N ARG A 660 8.22 -21.65 -22.76
CA ARG A 660 9.68 -21.61 -22.80
C ARG A 660 10.33 -22.98 -23.00
N LYS A 661 9.53 -24.04 -23.14
CA LYS A 661 10.01 -25.43 -23.27
C LYS A 661 11.05 -25.77 -22.18
N GLN A 662 10.73 -25.45 -20.93
CA GLN A 662 11.64 -25.71 -19.80
C GLN A 662 11.74 -27.20 -19.46
N LEU A 663 10.75 -27.98 -19.90
CA LEU A 663 10.76 -29.44 -19.88
C LEU A 663 11.31 -30.00 -21.19
N PRO A 664 11.74 -31.28 -21.22
CA PRO A 664 12.13 -31.94 -22.46
C PRO A 664 11.07 -31.78 -23.56
N ASN A 665 11.51 -31.60 -24.80
CA ASN A 665 10.60 -31.54 -25.95
C ASN A 665 9.70 -32.80 -25.92
N GLU A 666 8.40 -32.63 -26.14
CA GLU A 666 7.37 -33.68 -26.09
C GLU A 666 6.89 -34.10 -24.69
N CYS A 667 7.35 -33.46 -23.61
CA CYS A 667 6.82 -33.74 -22.27
C CYS A 667 5.32 -33.35 -22.17
N VAL A 668 4.47 -34.33 -21.88
CA VAL A 668 3.02 -34.13 -21.70
C VAL A 668 2.70 -33.85 -20.24
N LEU A 669 2.02 -32.73 -19.99
CA LEU A 669 1.53 -32.33 -18.67
C LEU A 669 0.03 -32.63 -18.53
N THR A 670 -0.35 -33.24 -17.42
CA THR A 670 -1.76 -33.45 -17.07
C THR A 670 -2.06 -32.96 -15.66
N ARG A 671 -3.32 -32.62 -15.41
CA ARG A 671 -3.85 -32.24 -14.09
C ARG A 671 -4.80 -33.31 -13.57
N ARG A 672 -4.78 -33.53 -12.26
CA ARG A 672 -5.74 -34.38 -11.57
C ARG A 672 -6.05 -33.79 -10.19
N ASP A 673 -7.31 -33.50 -9.93
CA ASP A 673 -7.74 -32.99 -8.63
C ASP A 673 -8.46 -34.07 -7.83
N GLY A 674 -8.38 -33.93 -6.50
CA GLY A 674 -8.89 -34.91 -5.55
C GLY A 674 -7.84 -35.91 -5.08
N TYR A 675 -8.26 -36.73 -4.13
CA TYR A 675 -7.43 -37.72 -3.46
C TYR A 675 -8.07 -39.10 -3.49
N THR A 676 -7.25 -40.15 -3.53
CA THR A 676 -7.70 -41.53 -3.40
C THR A 676 -8.02 -41.84 -1.92
N TRP A 677 -9.12 -41.29 -1.43
CA TRP A 677 -9.51 -41.35 -0.02
C TRP A 677 -9.68 -42.78 0.49
N GLU A 678 -10.09 -43.73 -0.35
CA GLU A 678 -10.20 -45.14 0.01
C GLU A 678 -8.85 -45.71 0.48
N ALA A 679 -7.77 -45.37 -0.22
CA ALA A 679 -6.43 -45.81 0.12
C ALA A 679 -5.88 -45.07 1.36
N LEU A 680 -6.17 -43.76 1.47
CA LEU A 680 -5.70 -42.95 2.61
C LEU A 680 -6.42 -43.30 3.91
N LYS A 681 -7.70 -43.64 3.87
CA LYS A 681 -8.51 -44.07 5.03
C LYS A 681 -7.91 -45.29 5.72
N ALA A 682 -7.18 -46.16 5.01
CA ALA A 682 -6.49 -47.30 5.62
C ALA A 682 -5.45 -46.90 6.68
N TYR A 683 -4.99 -45.65 6.68
CA TYR A 683 -4.03 -45.10 7.64
C TYR A 683 -4.67 -44.16 8.67
N PHE A 684 -6.00 -44.06 8.68
CA PHE A 684 -6.77 -43.21 9.59
C PHE A 684 -7.63 -44.07 10.51
N CYS A 685 -7.55 -43.84 11.82
CA CYS A 685 -8.37 -44.55 12.80
C CYS A 685 -8.90 -43.60 13.87
N GLN A 686 -10.14 -43.13 13.69
CA GLN A 686 -10.83 -42.32 14.69
C GLN A 686 -11.11 -43.11 15.97
N GLN A 687 -10.77 -42.52 17.11
CA GLN A 687 -10.96 -43.04 18.46
C GLN A 687 -12.05 -42.25 19.21
N ALA A 688 -12.71 -42.90 20.18
CA ALA A 688 -13.65 -42.25 21.08
C ALA A 688 -12.91 -41.54 22.25
N GLY A 689 -13.56 -40.54 22.83
CA GLY A 689 -13.15 -39.85 24.05
C GLY A 689 -11.85 -39.05 23.87
N LYS A 690 -11.01 -39.09 24.89
CA LYS A 690 -9.67 -38.49 24.89
C LYS A 690 -8.58 -39.54 25.08
N PRO A 691 -7.32 -39.24 24.69
CA PRO A 691 -6.19 -40.11 24.97
C PRO A 691 -6.07 -40.40 26.47
N ILE A 692 -5.81 -41.66 26.83
CA ILE A 692 -5.56 -42.05 28.22
C ILE A 692 -4.29 -41.34 28.69
N SER A 693 -4.27 -40.72 29.88
CA SER A 693 -3.17 -39.82 30.30
C SER A 693 -1.77 -40.48 30.33
N LYS A 694 -1.69 -41.81 30.41
CA LYS A 694 -0.45 -42.58 30.34
C LYS A 694 0.06 -42.81 28.91
N GLN A 695 -0.76 -42.57 27.89
CA GLN A 695 -0.42 -42.79 26.49
C GLN A 695 0.23 -41.53 25.90
N LYS A 696 1.34 -41.72 25.19
CA LYS A 696 2.01 -40.63 24.48
C LYS A 696 1.21 -40.28 23.23
N PHE A 697 0.51 -39.14 23.26
CA PHE A 697 -0.14 -38.54 22.09
C PHE A 697 0.50 -37.19 21.72
N HIS A 698 0.20 -36.67 20.53
CA HIS A 698 0.67 -35.37 20.04
C HIS A 698 -0.51 -34.45 19.69
N ILE A 699 -0.33 -33.14 19.79
CA ILE A 699 -1.35 -32.14 19.43
C ILE A 699 -1.28 -31.89 17.92
N LEU A 700 -2.42 -31.97 17.24
CA LEU A 700 -2.55 -31.75 15.81
C LEU A 700 -3.54 -30.61 15.52
N ASN A 701 -3.07 -29.58 14.84
CA ASN A 701 -3.85 -28.44 14.34
C ASN A 701 -3.03 -27.75 13.23
N PRO A 702 -3.57 -26.74 12.52
CA PRO A 702 -2.84 -26.09 11.43
C PRO A 702 -1.45 -25.56 11.84
N SER A 703 -1.32 -24.99 13.05
CA SER A 703 -0.04 -24.44 13.52
C SER A 703 0.99 -25.50 13.94
N THR A 704 0.56 -26.69 14.38
CA THR A 704 1.48 -27.78 14.77
C THR A 704 1.70 -28.82 13.68
N LEU A 705 0.98 -28.72 12.56
CA LEU A 705 1.01 -29.70 11.47
C LEU A 705 2.42 -29.93 10.92
N ASP A 706 3.23 -28.88 10.78
CA ASP A 706 4.58 -28.99 10.23
C ASP A 706 5.51 -29.89 11.06
N TYR A 707 5.32 -29.98 12.39
CA TYR A 707 6.08 -30.86 13.28
C TYR A 707 5.91 -32.35 12.94
N PHE A 708 4.83 -32.71 12.25
CA PHE A 708 4.57 -34.09 11.81
C PHE A 708 5.46 -34.49 10.62
N PHE A 709 5.86 -33.51 9.81
CA PHE A 709 6.70 -33.71 8.63
C PHE A 709 8.19 -33.47 8.92
N LYS A 710 8.51 -32.36 9.60
CA LYS A 710 9.88 -31.89 9.85
C LYS A 710 10.00 -31.25 11.23
N GLN A 711 11.16 -31.37 11.85
CA GLN A 711 11.45 -30.71 13.12
C GLN A 711 12.81 -30.02 13.06
N HIS A 712 12.98 -28.99 13.87
CA HIS A 712 14.21 -28.21 13.98
C HIS A 712 14.70 -28.28 15.42
N GLN A 713 16.01 -28.30 15.62
CA GLN A 713 16.61 -28.14 16.94
C GLN A 713 17.87 -27.30 16.82
N VAL A 714 18.08 -26.36 17.74
CA VAL A 714 19.36 -25.69 17.91
C VAL A 714 20.30 -26.60 18.70
N VAL A 715 21.47 -26.92 18.15
CA VAL A 715 22.53 -27.68 18.81
C VAL A 715 23.80 -26.84 18.81
N GLY A 716 24.18 -26.31 19.98
CA GLY A 716 25.23 -25.30 20.07
C GLY A 716 24.75 -23.99 19.42
N LEU A 717 25.34 -23.65 18.27
CA LEU A 717 24.96 -22.48 17.45
C LEU A 717 24.37 -22.86 16.09
N ASP A 718 24.19 -24.16 15.80
CA ASP A 718 23.70 -24.66 14.52
C ASP A 718 22.21 -25.02 14.59
N LEU A 719 21.46 -24.78 13.51
CA LEU A 719 20.11 -25.32 13.35
C LEU A 719 20.13 -26.67 12.63
N GLN A 720 19.75 -27.74 13.32
CA GLN A 720 19.71 -29.10 12.77
C GLN A 720 18.27 -29.56 12.50
N PHE A 721 18.05 -30.17 11.33
CA PHE A 721 16.79 -30.83 11.03
C PHE A 721 16.72 -32.21 11.67
N LYS A 722 15.53 -32.53 12.19
CA LYS A 722 15.17 -33.83 12.72
C LYS A 722 13.98 -34.43 11.96
N PRO A 723 13.89 -35.77 11.92
CA PRO A 723 12.69 -36.47 11.48
C PRO A 723 11.42 -35.93 12.15
N GLY A 724 10.36 -35.73 11.36
CA GLY A 724 9.02 -35.41 11.85
C GLY A 724 8.43 -36.53 12.71
N LEU A 725 7.31 -36.23 13.38
CA LEU A 725 6.63 -37.18 14.28
C LEU A 725 6.20 -38.47 13.57
N ILE A 726 5.76 -38.40 12.31
CA ILE A 726 5.34 -39.59 11.54
C ILE A 726 6.52 -40.51 11.30
N GLN A 727 7.66 -39.97 10.83
CA GLN A 727 8.86 -40.77 10.59
C GLN A 727 9.40 -41.38 11.89
N LYS A 728 9.32 -40.66 13.02
CA LYS A 728 9.68 -41.22 14.34
C LYS A 728 8.75 -42.36 14.75
N ALA A 729 7.46 -42.26 14.43
CA ALA A 729 6.45 -43.28 14.73
C ALA A 729 6.53 -44.51 13.80
N ALA A 730 7.33 -44.49 12.72
CA ALA A 730 7.49 -45.60 11.79
C ALA A 730 7.91 -46.93 12.46
N ARG A 731 8.60 -46.85 13.61
CA ARG A 731 8.94 -48.02 14.45
C ARG A 731 7.74 -48.58 15.22
N ALA A 732 6.92 -47.70 15.80
CA ALA A 732 5.74 -48.08 16.56
C ALA A 732 4.55 -48.48 15.67
N LYS A 733 4.59 -48.12 14.37
CA LYS A 733 3.52 -48.32 13.38
C LYS A 733 2.22 -47.59 13.68
N THR A 734 2.13 -46.91 14.82
CA THR A 734 0.99 -46.10 15.23
C THR A 734 1.45 -44.74 15.76
N LEU A 735 0.63 -43.72 15.55
CA LEU A 735 0.82 -42.37 16.08
C LEU A 735 -0.50 -41.85 16.60
N SER A 736 -0.60 -41.63 17.91
CA SER A 736 -1.79 -41.07 18.54
C SER A 736 -1.76 -39.55 18.51
N VAL A 737 -2.82 -38.93 18.04
CA VAL A 737 -2.98 -37.48 17.94
C VAL A 737 -4.30 -37.00 18.53
N TYR A 738 -4.28 -35.82 19.13
CA TYR A 738 -5.48 -35.11 19.55
C TYR A 738 -5.62 -33.86 18.68
N VAL A 739 -6.73 -33.77 17.97
CA VAL A 739 -7.02 -32.67 17.05
C VAL A 739 -7.74 -31.58 17.81
N THR A 740 -7.11 -30.41 17.94
CA THR A 740 -7.69 -29.27 18.68
C THR A 740 -8.42 -28.29 17.77
N ARG A 741 -8.10 -28.27 16.48
CA ARG A 741 -8.73 -27.43 15.45
C ARG A 741 -8.82 -28.17 14.13
N ALA A 742 -9.87 -27.90 13.35
CA ALA A 742 -10.08 -28.55 12.06
C ALA A 742 -8.90 -28.29 11.11
N LEU A 743 -8.50 -29.33 10.37
CA LEU A 743 -7.55 -29.24 9.26
C LEU A 743 -8.32 -29.23 7.95
N SER A 744 -7.74 -28.61 6.93
CA SER A 744 -8.29 -28.67 5.57
C SER A 744 -8.26 -30.11 5.02
N GLU A 745 -9.07 -30.38 4.00
CA GLU A 745 -9.02 -31.67 3.29
C GLU A 745 -7.61 -31.96 2.74
N HIS A 746 -6.94 -30.92 2.22
CA HIS A 746 -5.59 -31.02 1.68
C HIS A 746 -4.53 -31.35 2.75
N ASP A 747 -4.65 -30.76 3.94
CA ASP A 747 -3.75 -31.04 5.07
C ASP A 747 -3.91 -32.47 5.57
N TRP A 748 -5.16 -32.95 5.64
CA TRP A 748 -5.44 -34.35 5.97
C TRP A 748 -4.84 -35.29 4.93
N ALA A 749 -5.02 -35.01 3.64
CA ALA A 749 -4.44 -35.82 2.58
C ALA A 749 -2.91 -35.84 2.67
N ARG A 750 -2.26 -34.68 2.86
CA ARG A 750 -0.80 -34.54 3.04
C ARG A 750 -0.31 -35.37 4.21
N LEU A 751 -1.01 -35.29 5.35
CA LEU A 751 -0.68 -36.04 6.56
C LEU A 751 -0.82 -37.56 6.32
N LEU A 752 -1.91 -38.01 5.73
CA LEU A 752 -2.19 -39.43 5.50
C LEU A 752 -1.30 -40.03 4.40
N THR A 753 -0.94 -39.28 3.36
CA THR A 753 0.04 -39.71 2.36
C THR A 753 1.41 -39.94 3.01
N GLN A 754 1.82 -39.08 3.94
CA GLN A 754 3.07 -39.29 4.69
C GLN A 754 2.98 -40.50 5.62
N CYS A 755 1.83 -40.70 6.29
CA CYS A 755 1.56 -41.89 7.08
C CYS A 755 1.62 -43.17 6.23
N GLN A 756 1.07 -43.16 5.02
CA GLN A 756 1.15 -44.25 4.05
C GLN A 756 2.61 -44.56 3.69
N ALA A 757 3.40 -43.54 3.35
CA ALA A 757 4.81 -43.69 2.97
C ALA A 757 5.65 -44.36 4.08
N PHE A 758 5.40 -44.01 5.34
CA PHE A 758 6.10 -44.61 6.49
C PHE A 758 5.39 -45.83 7.10
N LYS A 759 4.24 -46.23 6.54
CA LYS A 759 3.38 -47.32 7.05
C LYS A 759 3.01 -47.12 8.52
N VAL A 760 2.47 -45.95 8.86
CA VAL A 760 2.02 -45.55 10.20
C VAL A 760 0.51 -45.34 10.19
N ILE A 761 -0.20 -45.93 11.15
CA ILE A 761 -1.64 -45.69 11.35
C ILE A 761 -1.81 -44.53 12.33
N LEU A 762 -2.56 -43.51 11.92
CA LEU A 762 -2.87 -42.36 12.74
C LEU A 762 -4.11 -42.65 13.59
N GLN A 763 -3.93 -42.69 14.91
CA GLN A 763 -5.03 -42.81 15.87
C GLN A 763 -5.50 -41.41 16.27
N VAL A 764 -6.72 -41.05 15.85
CA VAL A 764 -7.20 -39.67 15.89
C VAL A 764 -8.27 -39.51 16.97
N TYR A 765 -7.98 -38.69 17.97
CA TYR A 765 -8.96 -38.19 18.94
C TYR A 765 -9.36 -36.78 18.53
N LEU A 766 -10.65 -36.45 18.59
CA LEU A 766 -11.18 -35.16 18.15
C LEU A 766 -11.64 -34.33 19.34
N GLY A 767 -11.28 -33.05 19.36
CA GLY A 767 -11.90 -32.06 20.21
C GLY A 767 -13.40 -31.91 19.92
N VAL A 768 -14.15 -31.42 20.91
CA VAL A 768 -15.62 -31.34 20.86
C VAL A 768 -16.10 -30.53 19.66
N SER A 769 -15.45 -29.40 19.38
CA SER A 769 -15.75 -28.49 18.27
C SER A 769 -15.20 -28.92 16.90
N VAL A 770 -14.33 -29.94 16.84
CA VAL A 770 -13.61 -30.28 15.61
C VAL A 770 -14.49 -31.09 14.67
N ARG A 771 -14.58 -30.64 13.41
CA ARG A 771 -15.25 -31.36 12.32
C ARG A 771 -14.22 -31.98 11.38
N LEU A 772 -14.43 -33.24 11.03
CA LEU A 772 -13.68 -33.90 9.96
C LEU A 772 -14.25 -33.48 8.60
N PRO A 773 -13.42 -33.38 7.55
CA PRO A 773 -13.91 -33.27 6.18
C PRO A 773 -14.84 -34.42 5.83
N GLU A 774 -15.83 -34.18 4.97
CA GLU A 774 -16.79 -35.19 4.51
C GLU A 774 -16.09 -36.47 4.02
N SER A 775 -15.00 -36.28 3.27
CA SER A 775 -14.14 -37.34 2.77
C SER A 775 -13.61 -38.29 3.85
N LEU A 776 -13.47 -37.86 5.12
CA LEU A 776 -13.02 -38.68 6.25
C LEU A 776 -14.13 -39.03 7.25
N GLN A 777 -15.34 -38.51 7.06
CA GLN A 777 -16.46 -38.83 7.94
C GLN A 777 -16.86 -40.30 7.76
N ASP A 778 -17.11 -40.95 8.89
CA ASP A 778 -17.71 -42.28 8.93
C ASP A 778 -19.05 -42.13 9.66
N PRO A 779 -20.20 -42.29 8.95
CA PRO A 779 -21.52 -42.16 9.56
C PRO A 779 -21.72 -43.07 10.78
N SER A 780 -21.05 -44.24 10.80
CA SER A 780 -21.11 -45.18 11.92
C SER A 780 -20.39 -44.68 13.18
N LYS A 781 -19.54 -43.65 13.05
CA LYS A 781 -18.74 -43.03 14.12
C LYS A 781 -19.16 -41.61 14.45
N SER A 782 -20.29 -41.15 13.91
CA SER A 782 -20.85 -39.81 14.17
C SER A 782 -21.18 -39.57 15.65
N ASN A 783 -21.57 -40.64 16.38
CA ASN A 783 -21.94 -40.61 17.79
C ASN A 783 -20.81 -40.97 18.77
N LEU A 784 -19.55 -40.99 18.31
CA LEU A 784 -18.44 -41.23 19.24
C LEU A 784 -18.39 -40.11 20.29
N GLU A 785 -18.36 -40.49 21.57
CA GLU A 785 -18.16 -39.56 22.67
C GLU A 785 -16.87 -38.76 22.45
N ARG A 786 -16.92 -37.46 22.74
CA ARG A 786 -15.78 -36.54 22.62
C ARG A 786 -15.56 -35.88 23.97
N GLU A 787 -14.30 -35.76 24.35
CA GLU A 787 -13.92 -35.13 25.61
C GLU A 787 -12.88 -34.04 25.37
N VAL A 788 -13.01 -32.94 26.10
CA VAL A 788 -11.98 -31.89 26.18
C VAL A 788 -10.74 -32.39 26.89
N LEU A 789 -9.59 -31.79 26.58
CA LEU A 789 -8.37 -31.99 27.37
C LEU A 789 -8.55 -31.26 28.70
N ASN A 790 -8.21 -31.94 29.80
CA ASN A 790 -8.25 -31.33 31.12
C ASN A 790 -6.82 -31.00 31.56
N PHE A 791 -6.48 -29.71 31.56
CA PHE A 791 -5.20 -29.20 32.05
C PHE A 791 -5.41 -28.60 33.44
N LYS A 792 -4.89 -29.26 34.48
CA LYS A 792 -5.04 -28.78 35.87
C LYS A 792 -4.46 -27.38 36.08
N GLN A 793 -3.44 -27.04 35.30
CA GLN A 793 -2.70 -25.79 35.37
C GLN A 793 -3.35 -24.66 34.60
N LEU A 794 -4.40 -24.89 33.81
CA LEU A 794 -5.06 -23.85 33.02
C LEU A 794 -6.44 -23.51 33.58
N THR A 795 -6.74 -22.23 33.71
CA THR A 795 -8.08 -21.71 33.97
C THR A 795 -8.41 -20.67 32.92
N VAL A 796 -9.52 -20.84 32.21
CA VAL A 796 -10.05 -19.82 31.28
C VAL A 796 -11.19 -19.10 31.98
N VAL A 797 -11.09 -17.79 32.07
CA VAL A 797 -12.10 -16.90 32.66
C VAL A 797 -12.64 -16.02 31.54
N GLU A 798 -13.90 -16.27 31.17
CA GLU A 798 -14.64 -15.36 30.32
C GLU A 798 -15.09 -14.15 31.15
N SER A 799 -14.81 -12.94 30.69
CA SER A 799 -15.19 -11.73 31.40
C SER A 799 -15.63 -10.62 30.44
N THR A 800 -16.71 -9.94 30.83
CA THR A 800 -17.18 -8.72 30.18
C THR A 800 -16.42 -7.47 30.61
N ASP A 801 -15.63 -7.55 31.69
CA ASP A 801 -14.72 -6.51 32.19
C ASP A 801 -13.39 -7.15 32.61
N VAL A 802 -12.51 -7.27 31.61
CA VAL A 802 -11.19 -7.92 31.73
C VAL A 802 -10.32 -7.22 32.78
N ASP A 803 -10.32 -5.88 32.84
CA ASP A 803 -9.45 -5.12 33.74
C ASP A 803 -9.87 -5.29 35.21
N THR A 804 -11.17 -5.21 35.51
CA THR A 804 -11.69 -5.46 36.86
C THR A 804 -11.41 -6.91 37.31
N THR A 805 -11.53 -7.87 36.38
CA THR A 805 -11.28 -9.29 36.66
C THR A 805 -9.80 -9.55 36.96
N ILE A 806 -8.90 -8.96 36.18
CA ILE A 806 -7.45 -9.04 36.43
C ILE A 806 -7.11 -8.40 37.77
N TYR A 807 -7.66 -7.22 38.07
CA TYR A 807 -7.45 -6.56 39.35
C TYR A 807 -7.81 -7.46 40.53
N ALA A 808 -8.97 -8.12 40.47
CA ALA A 808 -9.40 -9.08 41.48
C ALA A 808 -8.49 -10.32 41.56
N LEU A 809 -8.08 -10.88 40.42
CA LEU A 809 -7.20 -12.05 40.36
C LEU A 809 -5.81 -11.78 40.92
N VAL A 810 -5.23 -10.61 40.62
CA VAL A 810 -3.92 -10.19 41.16
C VAL A 810 -3.99 -10.00 42.68
N HIS A 811 -5.11 -9.46 43.20
CA HIS A 811 -5.32 -9.36 44.65
C HIS A 811 -5.45 -10.72 45.34
N GLN A 812 -6.11 -11.69 44.70
CA GLN A 812 -6.24 -13.06 45.23
C GLN A 812 -4.94 -13.86 45.09
N LYS A 813 -4.14 -13.58 44.07
CA LYS A 813 -2.88 -14.26 43.76
C LYS A 813 -1.74 -13.23 43.65
N PRO A 814 -1.23 -12.71 44.78
CA PRO A 814 -0.22 -11.64 44.78
C PRO A 814 1.12 -12.05 44.15
N ASN A 815 1.39 -13.35 44.02
CA ASN A 815 2.53 -13.89 43.28
C ASN A 815 2.17 -14.19 41.81
N SER A 816 1.54 -13.24 41.12
CA SER A 816 1.15 -13.38 39.72
C SER A 816 1.93 -12.43 38.79
N VAL A 817 2.06 -12.84 37.53
CA VAL A 817 2.57 -12.02 36.42
C VAL A 817 1.46 -11.86 35.42
N VAL A 818 1.15 -10.61 35.05
CA VAL A 818 0.17 -10.32 33.99
C VAL A 818 0.92 -10.06 32.69
N LEU A 819 0.57 -10.79 31.63
CA LEU A 819 1.08 -10.58 30.28
C LEU A 819 -0.06 -10.21 29.34
N ASP A 820 0.11 -9.11 28.61
CA ASP A 820 -0.76 -8.76 27.47
C ASP A 820 -0.31 -9.55 26.24
N VAL A 821 -1.21 -10.35 25.67
CA VAL A 821 -0.93 -11.20 24.51
C VAL A 821 -1.59 -10.69 23.22
N THR A 822 -2.17 -9.47 23.26
CA THR A 822 -2.77 -8.86 22.08
C THR A 822 -1.71 -8.60 21.01
N GLY A 823 -1.89 -9.19 19.82
CA GLY A 823 -0.94 -9.06 18.71
C GLY A 823 0.36 -9.86 18.87
N VAL A 824 0.45 -10.72 19.89
CA VAL A 824 1.64 -11.56 20.14
C VAL A 824 1.57 -12.85 19.34
N ASP A 825 2.67 -13.20 18.67
CA ASP A 825 2.84 -14.47 17.98
C ASP A 825 3.25 -15.61 18.94
N SER A 826 3.01 -16.86 18.55
CA SER A 826 3.32 -18.04 19.37
C SER A 826 4.82 -18.16 19.70
N GLY A 827 5.71 -17.71 18.82
CA GLY A 827 7.16 -17.76 19.02
C GLY A 827 7.62 -16.81 20.11
N ALA A 828 7.10 -15.58 20.13
CA ALA A 828 7.40 -14.60 21.17
C ALA A 828 6.90 -15.04 22.56
N LEU A 829 5.70 -15.64 22.63
CA LEU A 829 5.12 -16.07 23.90
C LEU A 829 5.78 -17.34 24.44
N PHE A 830 5.98 -18.36 23.60
CA PHE A 830 6.44 -19.67 24.04
C PHE A 830 7.93 -19.89 23.79
N GLU A 831 8.36 -19.86 22.54
CA GLU A 831 9.74 -20.17 22.17
C GLU A 831 10.09 -19.64 20.78
N ARG A 832 11.18 -18.87 20.68
CA ARG A 832 11.67 -18.34 19.40
C ARG A 832 13.09 -18.78 19.13
N ILE A 833 13.36 -19.12 17.87
CA ILE A 833 14.72 -19.30 17.37
C ILE A 833 15.14 -18.00 16.68
N GLN A 834 16.16 -17.35 17.22
CA GLN A 834 16.74 -16.14 16.64
C GLN A 834 18.01 -16.52 15.87
N GLY A 835 18.07 -16.13 14.60
CA GLY A 835 19.26 -16.25 13.76
C GLY A 835 20.04 -14.93 13.73
N GLU A 836 21.36 -15.00 13.90
CA GLU A 836 22.28 -13.87 13.79
C GLU A 836 23.37 -14.22 12.77
N VAL A 837 23.80 -13.24 11.97
CA VAL A 837 24.97 -13.40 11.08
C VAL A 837 26.22 -13.08 11.87
N ILE A 838 27.07 -14.06 12.10
CA ILE A 838 28.38 -13.88 12.74
C ILE A 838 29.46 -13.82 11.66
N THR A 839 30.37 -12.85 11.80
CA THR A 839 31.53 -12.71 10.90
C THR A 839 32.74 -13.33 11.57
N GLU A 840 33.26 -14.42 11.00
CA GLU A 840 34.54 -15.03 11.36
C GLU A 840 35.54 -14.78 10.22
N GLY A 841 36.38 -13.74 10.37
CA GLY A 841 37.31 -13.31 9.33
C GLY A 841 36.58 -12.76 8.10
N SER A 842 36.82 -13.34 6.92
CA SER A 842 36.10 -13.03 5.68
C SER A 842 34.82 -13.85 5.46
N THR A 843 34.52 -14.79 6.36
CA THR A 843 33.37 -15.69 6.22
C THR A 843 32.21 -15.25 7.12
N LYS A 844 31.02 -15.12 6.52
CA LYS A 844 29.77 -14.91 7.26
C LYS A 844 29.08 -16.25 7.47
N LYS A 845 28.69 -16.56 8.70
CA LYS A 845 27.94 -17.76 9.08
C LYS A 845 26.67 -17.37 9.82
N LEU A 846 25.64 -18.23 9.73
CA LEU A 846 24.45 -18.07 10.57
C LEU A 846 24.65 -18.79 11.89
N SER A 847 24.31 -18.11 12.97
CA SER A 847 24.27 -18.65 14.32
C SER A 847 22.86 -18.56 14.86
N PHE A 848 22.40 -19.63 15.50
CA PHE A 848 21.06 -19.72 16.03
C PHE A 848 21.09 -19.81 17.54
N LYS A 849 20.23 -19.03 18.19
CA LYS A 849 19.96 -19.09 19.62
C LYS A 849 18.48 -19.34 19.83
N GLN A 850 18.18 -20.27 20.73
CA GLN A 850 16.82 -20.59 21.13
C GLN A 850 16.51 -19.85 22.41
N HIS A 851 15.47 -19.02 22.38
CA HIS A 851 15.03 -18.21 23.51
C HIS A 851 13.69 -18.73 24.00
N GLN A 852 13.63 -19.05 25.29
CA GLN A 852 12.36 -19.32 25.95
C GLN A 852 11.58 -18.02 26.09
N GLY A 853 10.32 -18.04 25.64
CA GLY A 853 9.41 -16.91 25.72
C GLY A 853 8.90 -16.65 27.13
N ALA A 854 8.17 -15.55 27.29
CA ALA A 854 7.69 -15.05 28.57
C ALA A 854 6.81 -16.07 29.33
N PHE A 855 6.15 -16.97 28.60
CA PHE A 855 5.34 -18.05 29.18
C PHE A 855 6.17 -18.98 30.05
N HIS A 856 7.27 -19.55 29.54
CA HIS A 856 8.12 -20.48 30.31
C HIS A 856 8.91 -19.78 31.41
N GLN A 857 9.34 -18.54 31.16
CA GLN A 857 10.07 -17.74 32.16
C GLN A 857 9.21 -17.46 33.41
N ALA A 858 7.91 -17.17 33.23
CA ALA A 858 7.00 -16.95 34.35
C ALA A 858 6.92 -18.17 35.28
N PHE A 859 6.86 -19.39 34.71
CA PHE A 859 6.76 -20.62 35.49
C PHE A 859 8.07 -21.04 36.17
N GLN A 860 9.23 -20.76 35.55
CA GLN A 860 10.53 -20.96 36.20
C GLN A 860 10.66 -20.17 37.50
N THR A 861 10.03 -18.99 37.57
CA THR A 861 10.03 -18.15 38.78
C THR A 861 8.95 -18.55 39.81
N GLY A 862 8.20 -19.63 39.57
CA GLY A 862 7.17 -20.14 40.48
C GLY A 862 5.93 -19.24 40.60
N LYS A 863 5.71 -18.33 39.64
CA LYS A 863 4.61 -17.37 39.66
C LYS A 863 3.36 -17.93 38.95
N THR A 864 2.19 -17.44 39.34
CA THR A 864 0.97 -17.63 38.55
C THR A 864 1.02 -16.73 37.32
N LEU A 865 0.80 -17.27 36.14
CA LEU A 865 0.72 -16.48 34.91
C LEU A 865 -0.74 -16.09 34.64
N ILE A 866 -0.98 -14.80 34.38
CA ILE A 866 -2.27 -14.27 33.95
C ILE A 866 -2.09 -13.71 32.54
N LEU A 867 -2.73 -14.30 31.55
CA LEU A 867 -2.74 -13.82 30.16
C LEU A 867 -3.98 -12.94 29.95
N ARG A 868 -3.79 -11.72 29.43
CA ARG A 868 -4.85 -10.79 29.07
C ARG A 868 -4.81 -10.43 27.60
N GLY A 869 -5.96 -10.07 27.04
CA GLY A 869 -6.07 -9.60 25.66
C GLY A 869 -6.45 -10.70 24.67
N VAL A 870 -6.29 -10.42 23.37
CA VAL A 870 -6.76 -11.31 22.29
C VAL A 870 -5.63 -12.23 21.84
N CYS A 871 -5.74 -13.52 22.15
CA CYS A 871 -4.81 -14.54 21.67
C CYS A 871 -4.94 -14.73 20.15
N SER A 872 -3.82 -14.68 19.42
CA SER A 872 -3.80 -15.09 18.02
C SER A 872 -4.09 -16.60 17.86
N GLU A 873 -4.59 -17.03 16.70
CA GLU A 873 -4.85 -18.46 16.45
C GLU A 873 -3.61 -19.33 16.68
N SER A 874 -2.43 -18.82 16.31
CA SER A 874 -1.14 -19.50 16.52
C SER A 874 -0.84 -19.75 17.99
N VAL A 875 -1.18 -18.80 18.87
CA VAL A 875 -1.02 -18.92 20.32
C VAL A 875 -1.98 -19.96 20.89
N VAL A 876 -3.26 -19.88 20.51
CA VAL A 876 -4.30 -20.84 20.93
C VAL A 876 -3.92 -22.27 20.51
N ASP A 877 -3.51 -22.45 19.25
CA ASP A 877 -3.10 -23.75 18.70
C ASP A 877 -1.85 -24.33 19.38
N SER A 878 -0.87 -23.48 19.72
CA SER A 878 0.40 -23.93 20.30
C SER A 878 0.30 -24.19 21.81
N MET A 879 -0.64 -23.56 22.49
CA MET A 879 -0.75 -23.62 23.95
C MET A 879 -0.97 -25.03 24.52
N PRO A 880 -1.82 -25.92 23.98
CA PRO A 880 -1.96 -27.29 24.47
C PRO A 880 -0.64 -28.07 24.46
N LEU A 881 0.24 -27.80 23.49
CA LEU A 881 1.57 -28.43 23.44
C LEU A 881 2.43 -28.00 24.63
N HIS A 882 2.44 -26.70 24.95
CA HIS A 882 3.22 -26.15 26.04
C HIS A 882 2.64 -26.47 27.42
N LEU A 883 1.32 -26.46 27.59
CA LEU A 883 0.66 -26.88 28.84
C LEU A 883 1.00 -28.33 29.22
N ARG A 884 1.10 -29.22 28.24
CA ARG A 884 1.54 -30.60 28.48
C ARG A 884 3.00 -30.72 28.91
N ALA A 885 3.88 -29.89 28.36
CA ALA A 885 5.27 -29.84 28.81
C ALA A 885 5.35 -29.32 30.26
N LEU A 886 4.52 -28.32 30.60
CA LEU A 886 4.43 -27.79 31.96
C LEU A 886 3.91 -28.81 32.97
N GLU A 887 2.93 -29.65 32.62
CA GLU A 887 2.44 -30.72 33.51
C GLU A 887 3.57 -31.63 34.01
N SER A 888 4.58 -31.88 33.18
CA SER A 888 5.75 -32.68 33.55
C SER A 888 6.85 -31.89 34.26
N GLU A 889 7.10 -30.64 33.87
CA GLU A 889 8.26 -29.86 34.33
C GLU A 889 7.95 -28.98 35.56
N TYR A 890 6.73 -28.44 35.64
CA TYR A 890 6.30 -27.52 36.69
C TYR A 890 4.88 -27.85 37.18
N PRO A 891 4.70 -28.94 37.96
CA PRO A 891 3.37 -29.45 38.31
C PRO A 891 2.50 -28.47 39.12
N ASN A 892 3.12 -27.49 39.80
CA ASN A 892 2.45 -26.48 40.62
C ASN A 892 2.21 -25.14 39.86
N ALA A 893 2.66 -25.03 38.60
CA ALA A 893 2.43 -23.85 37.78
C ALA A 893 0.93 -23.64 37.54
N THR A 894 0.48 -22.38 37.50
CA THR A 894 -0.91 -22.05 37.17
C THR A 894 -0.94 -20.91 36.16
N CYS A 895 -1.73 -21.10 35.11
CA CYS A 895 -2.01 -20.16 34.03
C CYS A 895 -3.49 -19.79 34.07
N VAL A 896 -3.81 -18.51 34.10
CA VAL A 896 -5.17 -17.98 34.02
C VAL A 896 -5.27 -17.15 32.75
N ILE A 897 -6.23 -17.44 31.89
CA ILE A 897 -6.53 -16.62 30.71
C ILE A 897 -7.77 -15.83 31.02
N VAL A 898 -7.69 -14.51 30.87
CA VAL A 898 -8.84 -13.60 31.00
C VAL A 898 -9.14 -13.05 29.61
N CYS A 899 -10.29 -13.42 29.05
CA CYS A 899 -10.69 -13.07 27.69
C CYS A 899 -12.18 -12.73 27.63
N ASP A 900 -12.58 -12.01 26.59
CA ASP A 900 -13.97 -11.66 26.28
C ASP A 900 -14.70 -12.76 25.49
N ASN A 901 -13.96 -13.77 25.00
CA ASN A 901 -14.50 -14.89 24.24
C ASN A 901 -13.78 -16.20 24.59
N ALA A 902 -14.31 -16.95 25.55
CA ALA A 902 -13.75 -18.25 25.94
C ALA A 902 -13.92 -19.33 24.85
N ALA A 903 -14.82 -19.13 23.88
CA ALA A 903 -15.07 -20.09 22.80
C ALA A 903 -13.86 -20.26 21.86
N ALA A 904 -12.85 -19.39 21.92
CA ALA A 904 -11.58 -19.61 21.24
C ALA A 904 -10.79 -20.82 21.80
N PHE A 905 -11.03 -21.22 23.06
CA PHE A 905 -10.27 -22.27 23.75
C PHE A 905 -11.03 -23.61 23.83
N THR A 906 -11.66 -24.03 22.73
CA THR A 906 -12.50 -25.24 22.64
C THR A 906 -11.82 -26.57 23.01
N PHE A 907 -10.51 -26.56 23.22
CA PHE A 907 -9.78 -27.75 23.67
C PHE A 907 -9.88 -27.97 25.19
N VAL A 908 -10.34 -26.96 25.95
CA VAL A 908 -10.59 -27.01 27.41
C VAL A 908 -12.01 -26.62 27.82
N THR A 909 -12.72 -25.86 26.99
CA THR A 909 -14.15 -25.51 27.14
C THR A 909 -15.00 -26.39 26.25
#